data_AF-A0A1C3YC15-F1
#
_entry.id   AF-A0A1C3YC15-F1
#
_cell.length_a   1.000
_cell.length_b   1.000
_cell.length_c   1.000
_cell.angle_alpha   90.00
_cell.angle_beta   90.00
_cell.angle_gamma   90.00
#
_symmetry.space_group_name_H-M   'P 1'
#
loop_
_entity.id
_entity.type
_entity.pdbx_description
1 polymer ?
#
loop_
_entity_poly.entity_id
_entity_poly.type
_entity_poly.pdbx_seq_one_letter_code
_entity_poly.pdbx_strand_id
1 'polypeptide(L)'
;MIPRLQPKVSILLPAGGLFERLIEAGFAGDIETGAASRTVFSTDNSIYQLEPTGIVFPRGVEDLQLLASVLAEPTFRGIRIAPRGGGTGTNGQSLTSGVVVDCSRHMRSILEIDPVRRVARVQAGVVKDQLNQALKPYRLFFAPELSTSNRATIGGMISTDACGQGSCLYGKTSNHVLGLRIVLADGSDFWSRPLDAEALDEIVAGKDRVGEIHRTVERITREKRDRITEVFPKLNRYMTGYDLAHVRRDDGRFDLNAVLCGSEGTLALIAEAELNLLPIPAHAALINIRYGDFNTALEDARNLVALKVASVETIDEKVLDLARRDIVWTGIARFFPDEPDRVTDGINIVEVLADDEEELERKLSAVTAALDTGANACHAGYTIARGHGEVEAIWSMRKRAVGLLGNVEGPVRPVAFVEDTAVPPENLAAYIREFRALLDGAGLSYGMFGHVDAGVLHVRPALDLTCDAHVRLVREISDAVVALTRKYGGVLWGEHGKGVRSEYVPEFFGDLYPSLQEIKRAFDPENRLNPGKIATPSAEPLTKIDDVPLRGDTDRVIGNEIRSAFDNAAYCNGNGACFDFDETTPMCPSYKATRDRRFSPKGRAALMREWLRLLAEHGIDPRDEATRLRRTAPLASLARRAFNSLNPGNRNDFSHEVRAAMDTCLACKACAGQCPVKVSVPAFRSKFLELYYGRYLRPLKDPLVAAIETTLPLVRRIRPAYNMVVGTRVGRRLMRMVGLTSLPRLPQISLAKEAARLGVPLATAQTIEALSPGERQRSVVFVADSFTAHFDPDVALAAIALARKLGLSPFLAASHINGKALHVHGYLGRFAAAAELTAGYLQRLDDAGMVLVGLDPSMTLAFRSEYKGVLQATVLLPQEWLTANLDRLAASPSVVKGSKFRLLAHCTERTNAPASVAQWQKVFESLGIDLQVAQTGCCGMAGTFGHEARNRLISERLYAMSWKPELDAAGDADILMATGYSCRSQVKEIDDDRIPHPFQVIAEIMSQKVDIQRSHIGFRS
;
A
#
# COMPACT_ATOMS: atom_id res chain seq x y z
N MET A 1 26.42 -8.81 -21.83
CA MET A 1 26.00 -7.48 -21.37
C MET A 1 24.59 -7.28 -21.84
N ILE A 2 23.72 -6.72 -20.99
CA ILE A 2 22.35 -6.38 -21.42
C ILE A 2 22.36 -5.43 -22.63
N PRO A 3 21.42 -5.57 -23.59
CA PRO A 3 21.29 -4.69 -24.74
C PRO A 3 20.72 -3.33 -24.35
N ARG A 4 20.67 -2.40 -25.31
CA ARG A 4 19.84 -1.20 -25.18
C ARG A 4 18.39 -1.66 -25.31
N LEU A 5 17.53 -1.28 -24.38
CA LEU A 5 16.12 -1.67 -24.43
C LEU A 5 15.29 -0.49 -24.88
N GLN A 6 14.41 -0.73 -25.86
CA GLN A 6 13.41 0.23 -26.29
C GLN A 6 12.06 -0.48 -26.28
N PRO A 7 11.07 0.03 -25.54
CA PRO A 7 9.72 -0.50 -25.61
C PRO A 7 9.25 -0.29 -27.04
N LYS A 8 8.63 -1.32 -27.64
CA LYS A 8 7.91 -1.12 -28.89
C LYS A 8 6.78 -0.14 -28.56
N VAL A 9 6.81 1.05 -29.16
CA VAL A 9 5.71 2.00 -29.05
C VAL A 9 4.52 1.37 -29.75
N SER A 10 3.68 0.66 -29.01
CA SER A 10 2.52 -0.05 -29.55
C SER A 10 1.44 0.93 -30.04
N ILE A 11 1.42 2.12 -29.44
CA ILE A 11 0.46 3.19 -29.71
C ILE A 11 1.23 4.47 -30.03
N LEU A 12 1.03 4.97 -31.25
CA LEU A 12 1.51 6.28 -31.70
C LEU A 12 1.01 7.37 -30.74
N LEU A 13 1.88 8.30 -30.36
CA LEU A 13 1.47 9.51 -29.64
C LEU A 13 0.36 10.22 -30.44
N PRO A 14 -0.55 10.96 -29.77
CA PRO A 14 -1.71 11.53 -30.42
C PRO A 14 -1.24 12.44 -31.56
N ALA A 15 -1.75 12.22 -32.77
CA ALA A 15 -1.45 13.11 -33.89
C ALA A 15 -1.93 14.53 -33.56
N GLY A 16 -1.12 15.56 -33.83
CA GLY A 16 -1.52 16.96 -33.70
C GLY A 16 -1.10 17.70 -32.42
N GLY A 17 -0.26 17.12 -31.55
CA GLY A 17 0.38 17.87 -30.46
C GLY A 17 -0.56 18.30 -29.32
N LEU A 18 -1.49 17.43 -28.91
CA LEU A 18 -2.44 17.71 -27.82
C LEU A 18 -1.75 18.24 -26.56
N PHE A 19 -0.65 17.60 -26.16
CA PHE A 19 0.05 17.93 -24.92
C PHE A 19 0.73 19.29 -25.01
N GLU A 20 1.33 19.62 -26.16
CA GLU A 20 1.87 20.93 -26.47
C GLU A 20 0.77 21.99 -26.44
N ARG A 21 -0.37 21.72 -27.07
CA ARG A 21 -1.53 22.61 -27.07
C ARG A 21 -2.09 22.87 -25.67
N LEU A 22 -2.12 21.85 -24.80
CA LEU A 22 -2.51 22.01 -23.39
C LEU A 22 -1.55 22.91 -22.63
N ILE A 23 -0.24 22.76 -22.86
CA ILE A 23 0.78 23.64 -22.27
C ILE A 23 0.60 25.08 -22.75
N GLU A 24 0.39 25.28 -24.05
CA GLU A 24 0.12 26.60 -24.64
C GLU A 24 -1.19 27.22 -24.14
N ALA A 25 -2.21 26.41 -23.87
CA ALA A 25 -3.47 26.86 -23.28
C ALA A 25 -3.33 27.27 -21.80
N GLY A 26 -2.22 26.92 -21.13
CA GLY A 26 -1.98 27.23 -19.73
C GLY A 26 -2.43 26.14 -18.75
N PHE A 27 -2.47 24.87 -19.17
CA PHE A 27 -2.73 23.75 -18.26
C PHE A 27 -1.71 23.74 -17.12
N ALA A 28 -2.18 23.88 -15.87
CA ALA A 28 -1.33 24.04 -14.69
C ALA A 28 -0.89 22.69 -14.10
N GLY A 29 -1.58 21.61 -14.47
CA GLY A 29 -1.27 20.24 -14.12
C GLY A 29 0.01 19.67 -14.75
N ASP A 30 0.39 18.47 -14.31
CA ASP A 30 1.53 17.77 -14.93
C ASP A 30 1.06 16.98 -16.17
N ILE A 31 1.95 16.78 -17.13
CA ILE A 31 1.74 15.92 -18.30
C ILE A 31 2.88 14.91 -18.38
N GLU A 32 2.56 13.62 -18.56
CA GLU A 32 3.54 12.55 -18.70
C GLU A 32 3.26 11.66 -19.91
N THR A 33 4.25 11.54 -20.80
CA THR A 33 4.20 10.72 -22.03
C THR A 33 5.31 9.66 -22.11
N GLY A 34 6.22 9.65 -21.13
CA GLY A 34 7.34 8.70 -21.06
C GLY A 34 6.88 7.25 -20.92
N ALA A 35 7.70 6.31 -21.40
CA ALA A 35 7.36 4.90 -21.41
C ALA A 35 7.10 4.36 -20.00
N ALA A 36 7.89 4.76 -19.00
CA ALA A 36 7.68 4.31 -17.63
C ALA A 36 6.33 4.75 -17.06
N SER A 37 5.90 5.98 -17.33
CA SER A 37 4.59 6.46 -16.89
C SER A 37 3.48 5.66 -17.55
N ARG A 38 3.55 5.47 -18.87
CA ARG A 38 2.56 4.67 -19.62
C ARG A 38 2.51 3.22 -19.15
N THR A 39 3.66 2.58 -18.90
CA THR A 39 3.74 1.24 -18.31
C THR A 39 3.10 1.15 -16.92
N VAL A 40 3.29 2.16 -16.06
CA VAL A 40 2.74 2.13 -14.70
C VAL A 40 1.23 2.35 -14.69
N PHE A 41 0.73 3.15 -15.63
CA PHE A 41 -0.70 3.46 -15.77
C PHE A 41 -1.47 2.45 -16.62
N SER A 42 -0.79 1.50 -17.27
CA SER A 42 -1.43 0.47 -18.08
C SER A 42 -2.21 -0.59 -17.29
N THR A 43 -2.12 -0.57 -15.95
CA THR A 43 -2.76 -1.54 -15.06
C THR A 43 -3.49 -0.87 -13.90
N ASP A 44 -4.61 -1.46 -13.48
CA ASP A 44 -5.37 -1.12 -12.27
C ASP A 44 -5.34 -2.30 -11.29
N ASN A 45 -6.46 -2.77 -10.72
CA ASN A 45 -6.50 -4.00 -9.92
C ASN A 45 -7.18 -5.17 -10.66
N SER A 46 -7.53 -4.99 -11.93
CA SER A 46 -8.13 -6.03 -12.79
C SER A 46 -7.10 -6.97 -13.40
N ILE A 47 -7.55 -7.99 -14.13
CA ILE A 47 -6.68 -8.87 -14.92
C ILE A 47 -6.15 -8.23 -16.21
N TYR A 48 -6.63 -7.04 -16.56
CA TYR A 48 -6.35 -6.38 -17.84
C TYR A 48 -5.09 -5.52 -17.80
N GLN A 49 -4.55 -5.28 -18.99
CA GLN A 49 -3.47 -4.34 -19.26
C GLN A 49 -3.73 -3.60 -20.57
N LEU A 50 -3.82 -2.27 -20.48
CA LEU A 50 -4.03 -1.42 -21.65
C LEU A 50 -3.16 -0.17 -21.53
N GLU A 51 -2.17 -0.05 -22.41
CA GLU A 51 -1.21 1.05 -22.38
C GLU A 51 -1.88 2.37 -22.82
N PRO A 52 -1.86 3.45 -22.00
CA PRO A 52 -2.38 4.73 -22.43
C PRO A 52 -1.40 5.45 -23.35
N THR A 53 -1.91 6.39 -24.13
CA THR A 53 -1.08 7.25 -24.99
C THR A 53 -0.32 8.31 -24.18
N GLY A 54 -0.91 8.78 -23.07
CA GLY A 54 -0.29 9.70 -22.13
C GLY A 54 -1.17 9.92 -20.90
N ILE A 55 -0.65 10.66 -19.92
CA ILE A 55 -1.33 10.93 -18.66
C ILE A 55 -1.28 12.42 -18.36
N VAL A 56 -2.42 13.00 -17.98
CA VAL A 56 -2.53 14.38 -17.48
C VAL A 56 -2.98 14.35 -16.01
N PHE A 57 -2.44 15.28 -15.22
CA PHE A 57 -2.67 15.38 -13.78
C PHE A 57 -3.23 16.78 -13.45
N PRO A 58 -4.54 17.01 -13.59
CA PRO A 58 -5.15 18.31 -13.32
C PRO A 58 -4.98 18.73 -11.85
N ARG A 59 -4.86 20.03 -11.58
CA ARG A 59 -4.82 20.62 -10.22
C ARG A 59 -6.17 21.04 -9.67
N GLY A 60 -7.13 21.30 -10.56
CA GLY A 60 -8.44 21.85 -10.21
C GLY A 60 -9.46 21.67 -11.32
N VAL A 61 -10.64 22.26 -11.14
CA VAL A 61 -11.73 22.22 -12.13
C VAL A 61 -11.35 22.99 -13.39
N GLU A 62 -10.55 24.06 -13.25
CA GLU A 62 -10.09 24.91 -14.35
C GLU A 62 -9.24 24.11 -15.34
N ASP A 63 -8.38 23.23 -14.85
CA ASP A 63 -7.58 22.31 -15.69
C ASP A 63 -8.46 21.28 -16.41
N LEU A 64 -9.55 20.81 -15.78
CA LEU A 64 -10.52 19.90 -16.41
C LEU A 64 -11.30 20.60 -17.52
N GLN A 65 -11.74 21.85 -17.28
CA GLN A 65 -12.42 22.68 -18.28
C GLN A 65 -11.49 22.96 -19.46
N LEU A 66 -10.25 23.40 -19.19
CA LEU A 66 -9.25 23.66 -20.21
C LEU A 66 -8.96 22.41 -21.05
N LEU A 67 -8.79 21.24 -20.41
CA LEU A 67 -8.65 19.98 -21.11
C LEU A 67 -9.84 19.70 -22.03
N ALA A 68 -11.07 19.82 -21.53
CA ALA A 68 -12.28 19.58 -22.31
C ALA A 68 -12.44 20.58 -23.47
N SER A 69 -12.14 21.86 -23.25
CA SER A 69 -12.17 22.89 -24.29
C SER A 69 -11.13 22.63 -25.39
N VAL A 70 -9.90 22.26 -25.04
CA VAL A 70 -8.88 21.88 -26.04
C VAL A 70 -9.31 20.63 -26.78
N LEU A 71 -9.84 19.64 -26.08
CA LEU A 71 -10.37 18.42 -26.69
C LEU A 71 -11.50 18.73 -27.67
N ALA A 72 -12.36 19.72 -27.42
CA ALA A 72 -13.45 20.10 -28.32
C ALA A 72 -12.96 20.71 -29.66
N GLU A 73 -11.70 21.13 -29.77
CA GLU A 73 -11.13 21.63 -31.02
C GLU A 73 -11.15 20.54 -32.11
N PRO A 74 -11.46 20.88 -33.38
CA PRO A 74 -11.58 19.90 -34.47
C PRO A 74 -10.38 18.97 -34.64
N THR A 75 -9.17 19.46 -34.39
CA THR A 75 -7.91 18.71 -34.49
C THR A 75 -7.84 17.53 -33.51
N PHE A 76 -8.54 17.61 -32.37
CA PHE A 76 -8.44 16.63 -31.29
C PHE A 76 -9.70 15.77 -31.11
N ARG A 77 -10.68 15.84 -32.03
CA ARG A 77 -11.93 15.05 -31.95
C ARG A 77 -11.70 13.54 -31.83
N GLY A 78 -10.64 13.02 -32.45
CA GLY A 78 -10.27 11.60 -32.36
C GLY A 78 -9.69 11.17 -31.00
N ILE A 79 -9.39 12.12 -30.10
CA ILE A 79 -8.80 11.82 -28.80
C ILE A 79 -9.88 11.39 -27.81
N ARG A 80 -9.63 10.22 -27.23
CA ARG A 80 -10.42 9.63 -26.15
C ARG A 80 -9.69 9.82 -24.82
N ILE A 81 -10.45 10.06 -23.77
CA ILE A 81 -9.92 10.23 -22.42
C ILE A 81 -10.64 9.30 -21.44
N ALA A 82 -9.97 8.92 -20.37
CA ALA A 82 -10.59 8.23 -19.24
C ALA A 82 -10.16 8.85 -17.91
N PRO A 83 -11.10 9.33 -17.08
CA PRO A 83 -10.77 9.78 -15.75
C PRO A 83 -10.32 8.60 -14.87
N ARG A 84 -9.37 8.88 -13.97
CA ARG A 84 -8.80 7.91 -13.06
C ARG A 84 -8.63 8.50 -11.67
N GLY A 85 -9.22 7.80 -10.70
CA GLY A 85 -8.98 8.02 -9.27
C GLY A 85 -7.81 7.19 -8.76
N GLY A 86 -8.01 6.46 -7.66
CA GLY A 86 -7.00 5.58 -7.05
C GLY A 86 -6.52 4.39 -7.92
N GLY A 87 -7.22 4.06 -9.01
CA GLY A 87 -6.88 2.93 -9.89
C GLY A 87 -6.98 1.58 -9.18
N THR A 88 -7.96 1.45 -8.27
CA THR A 88 -8.22 0.28 -7.43
C THR A 88 -9.33 -0.63 -7.96
N GLY A 89 -9.99 -0.24 -9.04
CA GLY A 89 -11.05 -1.00 -9.70
C GLY A 89 -10.57 -2.35 -10.24
N THR A 90 -11.45 -3.34 -10.22
CA THR A 90 -11.14 -4.75 -10.52
C THR A 90 -11.64 -5.22 -11.88
N ASN A 91 -12.33 -4.37 -12.64
CA ASN A 91 -12.96 -4.72 -13.91
C ASN A 91 -12.42 -3.91 -15.10
N GLY A 92 -11.28 -3.22 -14.97
CA GLY A 92 -10.64 -2.47 -16.07
C GLY A 92 -11.30 -1.11 -16.37
N GLN A 93 -12.18 -0.62 -15.49
CA GLN A 93 -12.92 0.64 -15.68
C GLN A 93 -11.99 1.86 -15.84
N SER A 94 -10.81 1.82 -15.21
CA SER A 94 -9.83 2.92 -15.21
C SER A 94 -8.73 2.81 -16.26
N LEU A 95 -8.85 1.84 -17.16
CA LEU A 95 -7.88 1.58 -18.24
C LEU A 95 -8.35 2.16 -19.56
N THR A 96 -7.43 2.72 -20.35
CA THR A 96 -7.73 3.28 -21.67
C THR A 96 -6.49 3.22 -22.54
N SER A 97 -6.67 3.08 -23.86
CA SER A 97 -5.60 3.31 -24.84
C SER A 97 -5.40 4.79 -25.16
N GLY A 98 -6.37 5.64 -24.79
CA GLY A 98 -6.32 7.09 -24.95
C GLY A 98 -5.50 7.81 -23.86
N VAL A 99 -5.93 9.01 -23.48
CA VAL A 99 -5.27 9.80 -22.42
C VAL A 99 -5.94 9.52 -21.07
N VAL A 100 -5.12 9.24 -20.06
CA VAL A 100 -5.60 9.12 -18.68
C VAL A 100 -5.66 10.50 -18.03
N VAL A 101 -6.77 10.83 -17.38
CA VAL A 101 -6.93 12.05 -16.56
C VAL A 101 -6.91 11.64 -15.09
N ASP A 102 -5.74 11.73 -14.44
CA ASP A 102 -5.58 11.28 -13.05
C ASP A 102 -5.82 12.41 -12.04
N CYS A 103 -6.96 12.38 -11.37
CA CYS A 103 -7.33 13.39 -10.38
C CYS A 103 -6.68 13.13 -9.00
N SER A 104 -6.04 11.99 -8.78
CA SER A 104 -5.55 11.58 -7.45
C SER A 104 -4.23 12.25 -7.04
N ARG A 105 -3.45 12.77 -8.00
CA ARG A 105 -2.15 13.39 -7.70
C ARG A 105 -2.29 14.75 -7.03
N HIS A 106 -3.10 15.65 -7.61
CA HIS A 106 -3.20 17.05 -7.17
C HIS A 106 -4.58 17.45 -6.63
N MET A 107 -5.69 16.92 -7.17
CA MET A 107 -7.05 17.30 -6.75
C MET A 107 -7.50 16.59 -5.46
N ARG A 108 -6.75 16.78 -4.36
CA ARG A 108 -6.87 16.03 -3.10
C ARG A 108 -7.31 16.88 -1.90
N SER A 109 -7.90 18.04 -2.14
CA SER A 109 -8.27 19.00 -1.09
C SER A 109 -9.67 18.71 -0.56
N ILE A 110 -9.80 18.69 0.77
CA ILE A 110 -11.08 18.83 1.46
C ILE A 110 -11.36 20.33 1.51
N LEU A 111 -12.37 20.79 0.77
CA LEU A 111 -12.64 22.20 0.53
C LEU A 111 -13.43 22.82 1.69
N GLU A 112 -14.36 22.06 2.27
CA GLU A 112 -15.23 22.51 3.37
C GLU A 112 -15.70 21.31 4.21
N ILE A 113 -15.77 21.50 5.52
CA ILE A 113 -16.48 20.60 6.45
C ILE A 113 -17.42 21.48 7.27
N ASP A 114 -18.72 21.24 7.13
CA ASP A 114 -19.75 21.84 7.97
C ASP A 114 -20.32 20.76 8.91
N PRO A 115 -19.88 20.72 10.18
CA PRO A 115 -20.35 19.71 11.13
C PRO A 115 -21.80 19.92 11.59
N VAL A 116 -22.35 21.14 11.45
CA VAL A 116 -23.72 21.47 11.85
C VAL A 116 -24.71 20.95 10.81
N ARG A 117 -24.46 21.29 9.53
CA ARG A 117 -25.22 20.75 8.39
C ARG A 117 -24.87 19.30 8.09
N ARG A 118 -23.78 18.78 8.66
CA ARG A 118 -23.21 17.44 8.40
C ARG A 118 -22.92 17.25 6.92
N VAL A 119 -22.20 18.21 6.34
CA VAL A 119 -21.82 18.22 4.93
C VAL A 119 -20.31 18.37 4.79
N ALA A 120 -19.72 17.68 3.83
CA ALA A 120 -18.36 17.94 3.37
C ALA A 120 -18.36 18.24 1.88
N ARG A 121 -17.55 19.22 1.47
CA ARG A 121 -17.24 19.47 0.06
C ARG A 121 -15.80 19.10 -0.22
N VAL A 122 -15.58 18.25 -1.21
CA VAL A 122 -14.28 17.63 -1.48
C VAL A 122 -13.98 17.59 -2.98
N GLN A 123 -12.70 17.65 -3.33
CA GLN A 123 -12.26 17.36 -4.69
C GLN A 123 -12.30 15.85 -4.98
N ALA A 124 -12.47 15.48 -6.26
CA ALA A 124 -12.63 14.09 -6.69
C ALA A 124 -11.45 13.16 -6.32
N GLY A 125 -10.24 13.69 -6.17
CA GLY A 125 -9.04 12.92 -5.81
C GLY A 125 -8.81 12.73 -4.31
N VAL A 126 -9.67 13.25 -3.43
CA VAL A 126 -9.60 13.01 -1.97
C VAL A 126 -9.76 11.52 -1.70
N VAL A 127 -8.88 10.95 -0.87
CA VAL A 127 -8.98 9.55 -0.43
C VAL A 127 -10.04 9.42 0.67
N LYS A 128 -10.85 8.36 0.67
CA LYS A 128 -11.91 8.17 1.68
C LYS A 128 -11.38 8.32 3.12
N ASP A 129 -10.34 7.58 3.48
CA ASP A 129 -9.85 7.62 4.86
C ASP A 129 -9.16 8.94 5.22
N GLN A 130 -8.66 9.69 4.23
CA GLN A 130 -8.23 11.07 4.43
C GLN A 130 -9.39 11.96 4.88
N LEU A 131 -10.56 11.80 4.24
CA LEU A 131 -11.78 12.50 4.64
C LEU A 131 -12.23 12.07 6.04
N ASN A 132 -12.34 10.77 6.31
CA ASN A 132 -12.79 10.28 7.62
C ASN A 132 -11.82 10.66 8.75
N GLN A 133 -10.51 10.73 8.50
CA GLN A 133 -9.54 11.24 9.47
C GLN A 133 -9.82 12.72 9.82
N ALA A 134 -10.15 13.55 8.83
CA ALA A 134 -10.49 14.96 9.05
C ALA A 134 -11.85 15.17 9.73
N LEU A 135 -12.78 14.22 9.57
CA LEU A 135 -14.12 14.27 10.16
C LEU A 135 -14.16 13.77 11.62
N LYS A 136 -13.21 12.91 12.02
CA LYS A 136 -13.15 12.28 13.35
C LYS A 136 -13.31 13.27 14.53
N PRO A 137 -12.68 14.47 14.55
CA PRO A 137 -12.87 15.44 15.64
C PRO A 137 -14.32 15.91 15.84
N TYR A 138 -15.15 15.85 14.79
CA TYR A 138 -16.57 16.23 14.83
C TYR A 138 -17.50 15.07 15.18
N ARG A 139 -16.95 13.86 15.44
CA ARG A 139 -17.72 12.61 15.60
C ARG A 139 -18.61 12.30 14.39
N LEU A 140 -18.16 12.69 13.21
CA LEU A 140 -18.80 12.42 11.93
C LEU A 140 -17.93 11.51 11.07
N PHE A 141 -18.56 10.83 10.11
CA PHE A 141 -17.86 10.06 9.08
C PHE A 141 -18.67 10.04 7.78
N PHE A 142 -17.95 9.89 6.67
CA PHE A 142 -18.52 9.46 5.40
C PHE A 142 -18.65 7.94 5.42
N ALA A 143 -19.88 7.45 5.34
CA ALA A 143 -20.24 6.11 5.79
C ALA A 143 -19.86 4.94 4.87
N PRO A 144 -19.91 5.04 3.53
CA PRO A 144 -19.56 3.92 2.65
C PRO A 144 -18.16 3.39 2.94
N GLU A 145 -18.00 2.09 3.17
CA GLU A 145 -16.76 1.46 3.64
C GLU A 145 -16.25 0.37 2.71
N LEU A 146 -14.97 0.43 2.34
CA LEU A 146 -14.38 -0.43 1.32
C LEU A 146 -13.02 -0.96 1.77
N SER A 147 -12.65 -2.15 1.28
CA SER A 147 -11.33 -2.76 1.53
C SER A 147 -10.14 -1.90 1.04
N THR A 148 -10.40 -0.94 0.15
CA THR A 148 -9.39 -0.04 -0.43
C THR A 148 -9.47 1.41 0.06
N SER A 149 -10.19 1.66 1.15
CA SER A 149 -10.52 3.00 1.67
C SER A 149 -9.33 3.94 1.92
N ASN A 150 -8.15 3.39 2.24
CA ASN A 150 -6.91 4.16 2.43
C ASN A 150 -6.24 4.66 1.12
N ARG A 151 -6.85 4.42 -0.04
CA ARG A 151 -6.30 4.80 -1.36
C ARG A 151 -7.36 5.01 -2.45
N ALA A 152 -8.56 4.50 -2.25
CA ALA A 152 -9.70 4.80 -3.10
C ALA A 152 -10.11 6.26 -2.92
N THR A 153 -10.35 6.91 -4.05
CA THR A 153 -10.68 8.34 -4.11
C THR A 153 -12.19 8.53 -4.20
N ILE A 154 -12.73 9.59 -3.61
CA ILE A 154 -14.16 9.91 -3.61
C ILE A 154 -14.76 9.93 -5.01
N GLY A 155 -14.11 10.57 -5.99
CA GLY A 155 -14.58 10.58 -7.37
C GLY A 155 -14.60 9.19 -8.01
N GLY A 156 -13.70 8.30 -7.60
CA GLY A 156 -13.70 6.90 -8.03
C GLY A 156 -14.86 6.12 -7.40
N MET A 157 -15.13 6.34 -6.11
CA MET A 157 -16.27 5.74 -5.42
C MET A 157 -17.61 6.19 -6.02
N ILE A 158 -17.75 7.48 -6.32
CA ILE A 158 -18.93 8.01 -7.01
C ILE A 158 -19.06 7.37 -8.40
N SER A 159 -17.96 7.32 -9.15
CA SER A 159 -17.95 6.74 -10.50
C SER A 159 -18.33 5.26 -10.55
N THR A 160 -18.08 4.49 -9.49
CA THR A 160 -18.46 3.06 -9.43
C THR A 160 -19.68 2.79 -8.55
N ASP A 161 -20.27 3.83 -7.95
CA ASP A 161 -21.27 3.73 -6.88
C ASP A 161 -20.88 2.74 -5.77
N ALA A 162 -19.63 2.84 -5.31
CA ALA A 162 -19.06 1.92 -4.31
C ALA A 162 -19.86 1.97 -2.99
N CYS A 163 -19.93 0.85 -2.27
CA CYS A 163 -20.62 0.79 -0.98
C CYS A 163 -19.83 0.02 0.07
N GLY A 164 -19.75 -1.31 -0.05
CA GLY A 164 -19.11 -2.23 0.87
C GLY A 164 -19.83 -2.37 2.22
N GLN A 165 -19.07 -2.67 3.28
CA GLN A 165 -19.62 -3.11 4.57
C GLN A 165 -20.60 -2.10 5.16
N GLY A 166 -21.70 -2.58 5.74
CA GLY A 166 -22.71 -1.74 6.39
C GLY A 166 -23.63 -1.01 5.40
N SER A 167 -23.53 -1.27 4.10
CA SER A 167 -24.39 -0.64 3.08
C SER A 167 -25.88 -0.90 3.27
N CYS A 168 -26.26 -2.02 3.89
CA CYS A 168 -27.66 -2.32 4.20
C CYS A 168 -28.23 -1.36 5.26
N LEU A 169 -27.36 -0.78 6.10
CA LEU A 169 -27.71 0.20 7.13
C LEU A 169 -27.53 1.63 6.63
N TYR A 170 -26.38 1.94 6.02
CA TYR A 170 -26.00 3.31 5.67
C TYR A 170 -26.29 3.71 4.23
N GLY A 171 -26.53 2.76 3.34
CA GLY A 171 -26.65 2.98 1.90
C GLY A 171 -25.31 2.93 1.15
N LYS A 172 -25.37 3.26 -0.14
CA LYS A 172 -24.23 3.32 -1.07
C LYS A 172 -23.70 4.74 -1.21
N THR A 173 -22.59 4.92 -1.93
CA THR A 173 -22.02 6.25 -2.23
C THR A 173 -23.07 7.21 -2.78
N SER A 174 -23.90 6.80 -3.74
CA SER A 174 -24.98 7.62 -4.32
C SER A 174 -25.97 8.16 -3.27
N ASN A 175 -26.29 7.40 -2.22
CA ASN A 175 -27.18 7.86 -1.14
C ASN A 175 -26.57 9.02 -0.33
N HIS A 176 -25.25 9.19 -0.40
CA HIS A 176 -24.52 10.22 0.32
C HIS A 176 -24.12 11.43 -0.54
N VAL A 177 -24.36 11.38 -1.85
CA VAL A 177 -24.07 12.50 -2.76
C VAL A 177 -25.22 13.50 -2.72
N LEU A 178 -24.94 14.72 -2.28
CA LEU A 178 -25.88 15.84 -2.29
C LEU A 178 -25.79 16.65 -3.58
N GLY A 179 -24.59 16.73 -4.16
CA GLY A 179 -24.38 17.35 -5.44
C GLY A 179 -23.00 17.08 -6.03
N LEU A 180 -22.89 17.16 -7.34
CA LEU A 180 -21.65 16.95 -8.08
C LEU A 180 -21.37 18.17 -8.96
N ARG A 181 -20.15 18.73 -8.86
CA ARG A 181 -19.64 19.65 -9.87
C ARG A 181 -18.95 18.85 -10.95
N ILE A 182 -19.47 18.92 -12.17
CA ILE A 182 -18.97 18.13 -13.29
C ILE A 182 -18.56 19.02 -14.46
N VAL A 183 -17.63 18.53 -15.27
CA VAL A 183 -17.21 19.12 -16.54
C VAL A 183 -17.57 18.16 -17.67
N LEU A 184 -18.32 18.64 -18.66
CA LEU A 184 -18.72 17.88 -19.84
C LEU A 184 -17.61 17.89 -20.91
N ALA A 185 -17.77 17.04 -21.94
CA ALA A 185 -16.77 16.90 -23.01
C ALA A 185 -16.57 18.17 -23.86
N ASP A 186 -17.52 19.12 -23.83
CA ASP A 186 -17.43 20.43 -24.50
C ASP A 186 -16.83 21.54 -23.61
N GLY A 187 -16.50 21.23 -22.35
CA GLY A 187 -15.98 22.18 -21.37
C GLY A 187 -17.04 22.86 -20.50
N SER A 188 -18.33 22.62 -20.74
CA SER A 188 -19.40 23.13 -19.88
C SER A 188 -19.23 22.60 -18.45
N ASP A 189 -19.27 23.50 -17.46
CA ASP A 189 -19.27 23.14 -16.05
C ASP A 189 -20.60 23.51 -15.37
N PHE A 190 -21.12 22.60 -14.55
CA PHE A 190 -22.32 22.88 -13.76
C PHE A 190 -22.38 21.99 -12.52
N TRP A 191 -23.30 22.35 -11.61
CA TRP A 191 -23.64 21.56 -10.44
C TRP A 191 -24.90 20.74 -10.70
N SER A 192 -24.77 19.43 -10.59
CA SER A 192 -25.90 18.49 -10.55
C SER A 192 -26.39 18.37 -9.10
N ARG A 193 -27.63 18.81 -8.84
CA ARG A 193 -28.31 18.71 -7.54
C ARG A 193 -29.76 18.24 -7.76
N PRO A 194 -30.42 17.69 -6.72
CA PRO A 194 -31.85 17.41 -6.78
C PRO A 194 -32.65 18.68 -7.07
N LEU A 195 -33.54 18.60 -8.07
CA LEU A 195 -34.38 19.70 -8.55
C LEU A 195 -35.85 19.44 -8.21
N ASP A 196 -36.56 20.48 -7.78
CA ASP A 196 -38.02 20.46 -7.77
C ASP A 196 -38.58 20.64 -9.19
N ALA A 197 -39.91 20.66 -9.32
CA ALA A 197 -40.57 20.74 -10.62
C ALA A 197 -40.29 22.06 -11.35
N GLU A 198 -40.28 23.20 -10.64
CA GLU A 198 -40.06 24.51 -11.24
C GLU A 198 -38.63 24.66 -11.76
N ALA A 199 -37.64 24.29 -10.94
CA ALA A 199 -36.24 24.32 -11.35
C ALA A 199 -35.93 23.34 -12.48
N LEU A 200 -36.61 22.18 -12.51
CA LEU A 200 -36.49 21.22 -13.61
C LEU A 200 -37.04 21.81 -14.91
N ASP A 201 -38.22 22.43 -14.88
CA ASP A 201 -38.86 23.02 -16.06
C ASP A 201 -37.98 24.14 -16.66
N GLU A 202 -37.35 24.96 -15.81
CA GLU A 202 -36.39 25.99 -16.24
C GLU A 202 -35.19 25.39 -16.97
N ILE A 203 -34.55 24.35 -16.40
CA ILE A 203 -33.38 23.70 -17.01
C ILE A 203 -33.76 22.97 -18.31
N VAL A 204 -34.91 22.29 -18.32
CA VAL A 204 -35.44 21.58 -19.49
C VAL A 204 -35.79 22.54 -20.64
N ALA A 205 -36.14 23.80 -20.36
CA ALA A 205 -36.35 24.82 -21.38
C ALA A 205 -35.04 25.29 -22.04
N GLY A 206 -33.89 25.07 -21.39
CA GLY A 206 -32.55 25.41 -21.91
C GLY A 206 -32.23 24.74 -23.25
N LYS A 207 -31.59 25.46 -24.16
CA LYS A 207 -31.19 24.96 -25.49
C LYS A 207 -29.75 24.45 -25.54
N ASP A 208 -29.04 24.51 -24.43
CA ASP A 208 -27.68 24.02 -24.30
C ASP A 208 -27.65 22.51 -24.02
N ARG A 209 -26.43 21.98 -23.87
CA ARG A 209 -26.14 20.58 -23.58
C ARG A 209 -26.76 20.14 -22.25
N VAL A 210 -26.75 21.00 -21.24
CA VAL A 210 -27.31 20.71 -19.91
C VAL A 210 -28.82 20.51 -20.01
N GLY A 211 -29.54 21.38 -20.72
CA GLY A 211 -30.97 21.21 -20.97
C GLY A 211 -31.31 19.97 -21.82
N GLU A 212 -30.48 19.64 -22.81
CA GLU A 212 -30.61 18.38 -23.58
C GLU A 212 -30.50 17.14 -22.68
N ILE A 213 -29.51 17.09 -21.80
CA ILE A 213 -29.31 15.99 -20.85
C ILE A 213 -30.53 15.79 -19.96
N HIS A 214 -31.01 16.87 -19.33
CA HIS A 214 -32.15 16.79 -18.41
C HIS A 214 -33.43 16.37 -19.14
N ARG A 215 -33.69 16.93 -20.33
CA ARG A 215 -34.82 16.51 -21.19
C ARG A 215 -34.78 15.02 -21.51
N THR A 216 -33.63 14.51 -21.92
CA THR A 216 -33.46 13.10 -22.31
C THR A 216 -33.74 12.18 -21.13
N VAL A 217 -33.12 12.43 -19.97
CA VAL A 217 -33.26 11.60 -18.78
C VAL A 217 -34.69 11.66 -18.21
N GLU A 218 -35.29 12.87 -18.15
CA GLU A 218 -36.67 13.05 -17.70
C GLU A 218 -37.66 12.29 -18.59
N ARG A 219 -37.52 12.45 -19.91
CA ARG A 219 -38.40 11.80 -20.88
C ARG A 219 -38.31 10.27 -20.77
N ILE A 220 -37.11 9.70 -20.74
CA ILE A 220 -36.89 8.25 -20.60
C ILE A 220 -37.56 7.72 -19.34
N THR A 221 -37.31 8.35 -18.19
CA THR A 221 -37.80 7.85 -16.90
C THR A 221 -39.31 8.03 -16.73
N ARG A 222 -39.91 9.03 -17.39
CA ARG A 222 -41.36 9.20 -17.47
C ARG A 222 -41.99 8.15 -18.39
N GLU A 223 -41.50 8.00 -19.62
CA GLU A 223 -42.11 7.15 -20.65
C GLU A 223 -41.88 5.65 -20.44
N LYS A 224 -40.80 5.27 -19.75
CA LYS A 224 -40.40 3.87 -19.53
C LYS A 224 -40.57 3.41 -18.08
N ARG A 225 -41.31 4.15 -17.25
CA ARG A 225 -41.47 3.89 -15.81
C ARG A 225 -41.81 2.43 -15.49
N ASP A 226 -42.87 1.89 -16.08
CA ASP A 226 -43.33 0.53 -15.80
C ASP A 226 -42.27 -0.51 -16.15
N ARG A 227 -41.58 -0.31 -17.28
CA ARG A 227 -40.51 -1.19 -17.72
C ARG A 227 -39.29 -1.12 -16.81
N ILE A 228 -38.93 0.08 -16.33
CA ILE A 228 -37.86 0.25 -15.33
C ILE A 228 -38.20 -0.53 -14.05
N THR A 229 -39.44 -0.44 -13.57
CA THR A 229 -39.88 -1.21 -12.38
C THR A 229 -39.82 -2.73 -12.59
N GLU A 230 -40.05 -3.22 -13.81
CA GLU A 230 -40.01 -4.65 -14.12
C GLU A 230 -38.59 -5.20 -14.31
N VAL A 231 -37.71 -4.46 -15.00
CA VAL A 231 -36.35 -4.90 -15.34
C VAL A 231 -35.40 -4.79 -14.16
N PHE A 232 -35.53 -3.74 -13.34
CA PHE A 232 -34.59 -3.49 -12.26
C PHE A 232 -34.90 -4.42 -11.06
N PRO A 233 -33.92 -5.20 -10.59
CA PRO A 233 -34.14 -6.16 -9.52
C PRO A 233 -34.31 -5.46 -8.17
N LYS A 234 -35.20 -5.98 -7.33
CA LYS A 234 -35.45 -5.47 -5.97
C LYS A 234 -34.40 -6.01 -5.01
N LEU A 235 -33.18 -5.47 -5.09
CA LEU A 235 -32.04 -5.85 -4.25
C LEU A 235 -31.57 -4.66 -3.40
N ASN A 236 -31.12 -4.92 -2.17
CA ASN A 236 -30.49 -3.89 -1.31
C ASN A 236 -29.28 -3.26 -2.00
N ARG A 237 -28.46 -4.09 -2.64
CA ARG A 237 -27.43 -3.66 -3.57
C ARG A 237 -27.90 -3.93 -4.99
N TYR A 238 -28.61 -2.95 -5.54
CA TYR A 238 -29.00 -2.99 -6.95
C TYR A 238 -27.81 -2.64 -7.86
N MET A 239 -28.04 -2.73 -9.16
CA MET A 239 -27.07 -2.53 -10.23
C MET A 239 -26.32 -1.18 -10.19
N THR A 240 -24.98 -1.23 -10.22
CA THR A 240 -24.13 -0.06 -10.54
C THR A 240 -24.35 0.37 -11.99
N GLY A 241 -24.20 1.65 -12.37
CA GLY A 241 -24.40 2.14 -13.74
C GLY A 241 -25.30 3.36 -13.87
N TYR A 242 -25.90 3.58 -15.04
CA TYR A 242 -26.95 4.58 -15.21
C TYR A 242 -28.22 4.09 -14.50
N ASP A 243 -28.42 4.52 -13.26
CA ASP A 243 -29.56 4.11 -12.46
C ASP A 243 -30.82 4.89 -12.88
N LEU A 244 -31.65 4.25 -13.69
CA LEU A 244 -32.91 4.82 -14.15
C LEU A 244 -34.02 4.75 -13.09
N ALA A 245 -33.88 3.89 -12.08
CA ALA A 245 -34.91 3.65 -11.08
C ALA A 245 -35.02 4.79 -10.07
N HIS A 246 -33.91 5.43 -9.72
CA HIS A 246 -33.86 6.47 -8.68
C HIS A 246 -33.61 7.89 -9.20
N VAL A 247 -33.78 8.15 -10.50
CA VAL A 247 -33.79 9.51 -11.05
C VAL A 247 -34.89 10.36 -10.41
N ARG A 248 -36.01 9.75 -10.03
CA ARG A 248 -37.03 10.39 -9.20
C ARG A 248 -36.85 9.89 -7.77
N ARG A 249 -36.60 10.81 -6.84
CA ARG A 249 -36.49 10.51 -5.42
C ARG A 249 -37.88 10.26 -4.82
N ASP A 250 -37.91 9.67 -3.62
CA ASP A 250 -39.15 9.41 -2.87
C ASP A 250 -39.94 10.70 -2.56
N ASP A 251 -39.26 11.84 -2.47
CA ASP A 251 -39.87 13.17 -2.28
C ASP A 251 -40.34 13.84 -3.59
N GLY A 252 -40.23 13.14 -4.72
CA GLY A 252 -40.67 13.60 -6.04
C GLY A 252 -39.65 14.42 -6.84
N ARG A 253 -38.52 14.83 -6.23
CA ARG A 253 -37.48 15.62 -6.92
C ARG A 253 -36.76 14.83 -8.02
N PHE A 254 -36.34 15.54 -9.06
CA PHE A 254 -35.46 15.00 -10.11
C PHE A 254 -34.01 15.02 -9.63
N ASP A 255 -33.31 13.90 -9.70
CA ASP A 255 -31.90 13.81 -9.31
C ASP A 255 -31.06 13.19 -10.42
N LEU A 256 -30.35 14.04 -11.16
CA LEU A 256 -29.43 13.60 -12.21
C LEU A 256 -28.25 12.80 -11.63
N ASN A 257 -27.95 12.92 -10.33
CA ASN A 257 -26.86 12.17 -9.72
C ASN A 257 -27.09 10.66 -9.78
N ALA A 258 -28.33 10.19 -9.94
CA ALA A 258 -28.64 8.78 -10.13
C ALA A 258 -27.94 8.18 -11.36
N VAL A 259 -27.81 8.93 -12.47
CA VAL A 259 -27.10 8.43 -13.66
C VAL A 259 -25.61 8.78 -13.67
N LEU A 260 -25.19 9.78 -12.91
CA LEU A 260 -23.78 10.17 -12.78
C LEU A 260 -23.01 9.26 -11.82
N CYS A 261 -23.63 8.85 -10.71
CA CYS A 261 -23.08 7.85 -9.81
C CYS A 261 -23.12 6.48 -10.52
N GLY A 262 -22.00 5.76 -10.54
CA GLY A 262 -21.90 4.51 -11.30
C GLY A 262 -21.63 4.70 -12.81
N SER A 263 -21.46 5.93 -13.29
CA SER A 263 -21.18 6.21 -14.72
C SER A 263 -19.77 5.82 -15.17
N GLU A 264 -18.86 5.50 -14.25
CA GLU A 264 -17.47 5.12 -14.58
C GLU A 264 -16.72 6.13 -15.45
N GLY A 265 -17.09 7.41 -15.38
CA GLY A 265 -16.47 8.47 -16.17
C GLY A 265 -16.84 8.41 -17.66
N THR A 266 -17.93 7.74 -18.03
CA THR A 266 -18.46 7.72 -19.40
C THR A 266 -19.31 8.95 -19.72
N LEU A 267 -19.81 9.68 -18.71
CA LEU A 267 -20.72 10.81 -18.93
C LEU A 267 -20.07 12.17 -18.71
N ALA A 268 -19.22 12.31 -17.69
CA ALA A 268 -18.59 13.58 -17.35
C ALA A 268 -17.31 13.38 -16.52
N LEU A 269 -16.51 14.44 -16.42
CA LEU A 269 -15.39 14.53 -15.49
C LEU A 269 -15.89 15.11 -14.16
N ILE A 270 -15.81 14.33 -13.08
CA ILE A 270 -16.20 14.78 -11.74
C ILE A 270 -15.06 15.62 -11.15
N ALA A 271 -15.34 16.87 -10.81
CA ALA A 271 -14.36 17.79 -10.22
C ALA A 271 -14.48 17.85 -8.70
N GLU A 272 -15.70 18.07 -8.19
CA GLU A 272 -16.02 18.22 -6.78
C GLU A 272 -17.28 17.44 -6.41
N ALA A 273 -17.38 17.03 -5.15
CA ALA A 273 -18.56 16.42 -4.58
C ALA A 273 -18.96 17.11 -3.28
N GLU A 274 -20.26 17.32 -3.11
CA GLU A 274 -20.90 17.69 -1.86
C GLU A 274 -21.54 16.43 -1.27
N LEU A 275 -21.11 16.05 -0.07
CA LEU A 275 -21.44 14.78 0.57
C LEU A 275 -22.15 15.03 1.89
N ASN A 276 -23.18 14.24 2.21
CA ASN A 276 -23.70 14.19 3.57
C ASN A 276 -22.78 13.34 4.47
N LEU A 277 -22.87 13.58 5.77
CA LEU A 277 -22.06 12.93 6.79
C LEU A 277 -22.97 12.34 7.87
N LEU A 278 -22.60 11.17 8.37
CA LEU A 278 -23.33 10.49 9.45
C LEU A 278 -22.58 10.62 10.78
N PRO A 279 -23.28 10.61 11.92
CA PRO A 279 -22.64 10.51 13.24
C PRO A 279 -22.01 9.13 13.42
N ILE A 280 -20.79 9.09 13.96
CA ILE A 280 -20.13 7.83 14.32
C ILE A 280 -20.90 7.19 15.49
N PRO A 281 -21.33 5.92 15.39
CA PRO A 281 -21.99 5.22 16.50
C PRO A 281 -21.13 5.24 17.77
N ALA A 282 -21.78 5.50 18.92
CA ALA A 282 -21.10 5.64 20.20
C ALA A 282 -20.60 4.31 20.76
N HIS A 283 -21.30 3.21 20.48
CA HIS A 283 -20.97 1.87 20.95
C HIS A 283 -21.00 0.87 19.79
N ALA A 284 -20.01 -0.03 19.76
CA ALA A 284 -19.87 -1.06 18.74
C ALA A 284 -19.32 -2.35 19.36
N ALA A 285 -19.83 -3.49 18.89
CA ALA A 285 -19.32 -4.81 19.22
C ALA A 285 -19.35 -5.74 18.01
N LEU A 286 -18.41 -6.68 17.95
CA LEU A 286 -18.41 -7.77 16.98
C LEU A 286 -18.62 -9.10 17.69
N ILE A 287 -19.55 -9.91 17.19
CA ILE A 287 -19.73 -11.31 17.58
C ILE A 287 -19.06 -12.17 16.51
N ASN A 288 -17.99 -12.87 16.89
CA ASN A 288 -17.22 -13.75 16.00
C ASN A 288 -17.68 -15.18 16.19
N ILE A 289 -18.48 -15.70 15.26
CA ILE A 289 -19.09 -17.04 15.33
C ILE A 289 -18.27 -18.00 14.48
N ARG A 290 -17.95 -19.17 15.03
CA ARG A 290 -17.11 -20.21 14.42
C ARG A 290 -17.96 -21.38 13.95
N TYR A 291 -17.65 -21.95 12.79
CA TYR A 291 -18.38 -23.07 12.20
C TYR A 291 -17.41 -24.17 11.76
N GLY A 292 -17.92 -25.40 11.69
CA GLY A 292 -17.17 -26.56 11.21
C GLY A 292 -16.84 -26.49 9.71
N ASP A 293 -17.63 -25.76 8.92
CA ASP A 293 -17.42 -25.54 7.50
C ASP A 293 -18.12 -24.25 7.01
N PHE A 294 -17.70 -23.79 5.82
CA PHE A 294 -18.21 -22.56 5.21
C PHE A 294 -19.69 -22.61 4.79
N ASN A 295 -20.24 -23.76 4.36
CA ASN A 295 -21.64 -23.82 3.95
C ASN A 295 -22.57 -23.66 5.14
N THR A 296 -22.23 -24.29 6.26
CA THR A 296 -22.95 -24.12 7.53
C THR A 296 -22.96 -22.65 7.97
N ALA A 297 -21.83 -21.95 7.85
CA ALA A 297 -21.75 -20.52 8.16
C ALA A 297 -22.69 -19.68 7.26
N LEU A 298 -22.76 -19.98 5.96
CA LEU A 298 -23.64 -19.30 5.01
C LEU A 298 -25.13 -19.54 5.27
N GLU A 299 -25.51 -20.78 5.61
CA GLU A 299 -26.90 -21.11 5.93
C GLU A 299 -27.36 -20.37 7.18
N ASP A 300 -26.51 -20.31 8.21
CA ASP A 300 -26.81 -19.60 9.45
C ASP A 300 -26.81 -18.07 9.29
N ALA A 301 -26.00 -17.53 8.37
CA ALA A 301 -25.99 -16.09 8.09
C ALA A 301 -27.38 -15.53 7.75
N ARG A 302 -28.28 -16.33 7.14
CA ARG A 302 -29.68 -15.94 6.91
C ARG A 302 -30.45 -15.69 8.21
N ASN A 303 -30.23 -16.53 9.22
CA ASN A 303 -30.83 -16.37 10.54
C ASN A 303 -30.28 -15.12 11.23
N LEU A 304 -28.97 -14.89 11.12
CA LEU A 304 -28.30 -13.72 11.69
C LEU A 304 -28.81 -12.40 11.10
N VAL A 305 -29.04 -12.36 9.78
CA VAL A 305 -29.59 -11.19 9.10
C VAL A 305 -31.02 -10.88 9.59
N ALA A 306 -31.82 -11.90 9.89
CA ALA A 306 -33.17 -11.72 10.44
C ALA A 306 -33.18 -11.03 11.82
N LEU A 307 -32.05 -11.06 12.55
CA LEU A 307 -31.88 -10.38 13.84
C LEU A 307 -31.63 -8.87 13.72
N LYS A 308 -31.64 -8.30 12.50
CA LYS A 308 -31.46 -6.86 12.23
C LYS A 308 -30.17 -6.28 12.83
N VAL A 309 -29.10 -7.05 12.76
CA VAL A 309 -27.73 -6.63 13.07
C VAL A 309 -27.21 -5.65 12.01
N ALA A 310 -26.14 -4.92 12.31
CA ALA A 310 -25.63 -3.86 11.42
C ALA A 310 -24.96 -4.41 10.16
N SER A 311 -24.24 -5.53 10.27
CA SER A 311 -23.67 -6.26 9.14
C SER A 311 -23.37 -7.72 9.51
N VAL A 312 -23.40 -8.61 8.52
CA VAL A 312 -22.96 -10.01 8.64
C VAL A 312 -21.96 -10.33 7.53
N GLU A 313 -20.72 -10.62 7.92
CA GLU A 313 -19.65 -11.02 7.01
C GLU A 313 -19.32 -12.50 7.17
N THR A 314 -19.16 -13.22 6.06
CA THR A 314 -18.74 -14.62 6.08
C THR A 314 -17.37 -14.80 5.42
N ILE A 315 -16.51 -15.60 6.04
CA ILE A 315 -15.15 -15.90 5.55
C ILE A 315 -14.95 -17.41 5.46
N ASP A 316 -14.35 -17.87 4.36
CA ASP A 316 -13.98 -19.27 4.12
C ASP A 316 -12.67 -19.69 4.83
N GLU A 317 -12.40 -20.99 4.81
CA GLU A 317 -11.24 -21.60 5.44
C GLU A 317 -9.90 -21.05 4.92
N LYS A 318 -9.81 -20.76 3.62
CA LYS A 318 -8.58 -20.31 2.96
C LYS A 318 -8.22 -18.88 3.36
N VAL A 319 -9.21 -17.99 3.37
CA VAL A 319 -9.02 -16.59 3.77
C VAL A 319 -8.68 -16.51 5.26
N LEU A 320 -9.32 -17.33 6.10
CA LEU A 320 -9.00 -17.42 7.53
C LEU A 320 -7.57 -17.91 7.78
N ASP A 321 -7.13 -18.96 7.08
CA ASP A 321 -5.76 -19.48 7.19
C ASP A 321 -4.68 -18.49 6.73
N LEU A 322 -4.99 -17.69 5.71
CA LEU A 322 -4.11 -16.59 5.31
C LEU A 322 -4.03 -15.52 6.38
N ALA A 323 -5.15 -15.17 7.01
CA ALA A 323 -5.19 -14.22 8.11
C ALA A 323 -4.39 -14.70 9.32
N ARG A 324 -4.47 -16.00 9.68
CA ARG A 324 -3.69 -16.64 10.76
C ARG A 324 -2.18 -16.47 10.62
N ARG A 325 -1.68 -16.40 9.38
CA ARG A 325 -0.26 -16.25 9.07
C ARG A 325 0.21 -14.80 8.94
N ASP A 326 -0.71 -13.83 8.98
CA ASP A 326 -0.37 -12.42 8.86
C ASP A 326 -0.07 -11.76 10.22
N ILE A 327 0.67 -10.66 10.13
CA ILE A 327 1.13 -9.88 11.28
C ILE A 327 0.01 -9.45 12.24
N VAL A 328 -1.19 -9.21 11.70
CA VAL A 328 -2.34 -8.74 12.49
C VAL A 328 -2.90 -9.79 13.43
N TRP A 329 -2.68 -11.07 13.15
CA TRP A 329 -3.31 -12.17 13.89
C TRP A 329 -2.98 -12.13 15.38
N THR A 330 -1.72 -11.81 15.73
CA THR A 330 -1.25 -11.76 17.12
C THR A 330 -2.11 -10.86 18.02
N GLY A 331 -2.66 -9.77 17.47
CA GLY A 331 -3.50 -8.84 18.23
C GLY A 331 -4.94 -9.29 18.43
N ILE A 332 -5.44 -10.22 17.61
CA ILE A 332 -6.86 -10.62 17.56
C ILE A 332 -7.09 -12.11 17.82
N ALA A 333 -6.03 -12.93 17.92
CA ALA A 333 -6.13 -14.38 18.05
C ALA A 333 -7.05 -14.83 19.20
N ARG A 334 -7.13 -14.04 20.29
CA ARG A 334 -8.04 -14.29 21.42
C ARG A 334 -9.53 -14.37 21.04
N PHE A 335 -9.93 -13.76 19.91
CA PHE A 335 -11.31 -13.79 19.41
C PHE A 335 -11.60 -15.03 18.56
N PHE A 336 -10.56 -15.77 18.16
CA PHE A 336 -10.66 -16.98 17.33
C PHE A 336 -9.89 -18.12 18.02
N PRO A 337 -10.34 -18.60 19.21
CA PRO A 337 -9.64 -19.65 19.94
C PRO A 337 -9.64 -20.96 19.15
N ASP A 338 -8.49 -21.61 19.11
CA ASP A 338 -8.35 -22.96 18.54
C ASP A 338 -8.84 -23.99 19.57
N GLU A 339 -9.75 -24.87 19.15
CA GLU A 339 -10.24 -26.00 19.96
C GLU A 339 -9.62 -27.29 19.40
N PRO A 340 -8.81 -28.05 20.18
CA PRO A 340 -8.04 -29.19 19.67
C PRO A 340 -8.87 -30.26 18.94
N ASP A 341 -10.14 -30.40 19.34
CA ASP A 341 -11.05 -31.44 18.84
C ASP A 341 -12.10 -30.89 17.84
N ARG A 342 -12.02 -29.61 17.44
CA ARG A 342 -12.99 -28.99 16.52
C ARG A 342 -12.32 -28.15 15.45
N VAL A 343 -12.56 -28.55 14.21
CA VAL A 343 -12.13 -27.80 13.02
C VAL A 343 -12.96 -26.51 12.91
N THR A 344 -12.30 -25.39 12.62
CA THR A 344 -12.95 -24.09 12.33
C THR A 344 -12.59 -23.68 10.91
N ASP A 345 -13.47 -24.02 9.97
CA ASP A 345 -13.30 -23.80 8.53
C ASP A 345 -14.32 -22.80 7.96
N GLY A 346 -15.09 -22.13 8.82
CA GLY A 346 -15.95 -21.01 8.45
C GLY A 346 -16.18 -20.08 9.63
N ILE A 347 -16.24 -18.77 9.36
CA ILE A 347 -16.58 -17.78 10.39
C ILE A 347 -17.61 -16.76 9.89
N ASN A 348 -18.53 -16.39 10.78
CA ASN A 348 -19.37 -15.19 10.62
C ASN A 348 -18.91 -14.11 11.59
N ILE A 349 -18.73 -12.89 11.10
CA ILE A 349 -18.46 -11.70 11.90
C ILE A 349 -19.72 -10.83 11.86
N VAL A 350 -20.39 -10.71 13.00
CA VAL A 350 -21.65 -9.97 13.15
C VAL A 350 -21.38 -8.66 13.87
N GLU A 351 -21.75 -7.55 13.25
CA GLU A 351 -21.60 -6.22 13.85
C GLU A 351 -22.88 -5.76 14.52
N VAL A 352 -22.75 -5.28 15.75
CA VAL A 352 -23.82 -4.65 16.52
C VAL A 352 -23.40 -3.24 16.86
N LEU A 353 -24.27 -2.29 16.53
CA LEU A 353 -24.07 -0.86 16.76
C LEU A 353 -25.19 -0.34 17.67
N ALA A 354 -24.84 0.60 18.54
CA ALA A 354 -25.78 1.25 19.46
C ALA A 354 -25.33 2.68 19.79
N ASP A 355 -26.29 3.51 20.17
CA ASP A 355 -26.02 4.88 20.62
C ASP A 355 -25.72 4.95 22.12
N ASP A 356 -26.10 3.92 22.88
CA ASP A 356 -25.80 3.77 24.30
C ASP A 356 -25.50 2.30 24.70
N GLU A 357 -24.91 2.13 25.88
CA GLU A 357 -24.48 0.80 26.38
C GLU A 357 -25.67 -0.12 26.70
N GLU A 358 -26.81 0.40 27.15
CA GLU A 358 -27.99 -0.42 27.50
C GLU A 358 -28.61 -1.02 26.23
N GLU A 359 -28.71 -0.23 25.17
CA GLU A 359 -29.10 -0.71 23.85
C GLU A 359 -28.12 -1.75 23.31
N LEU A 360 -26.80 -1.52 23.47
CA LEU A 360 -25.78 -2.49 23.04
C LEU A 360 -26.00 -3.84 23.74
N GLU A 361 -26.13 -3.85 25.07
CA GLU A 361 -26.32 -5.08 25.84
C GLU A 361 -27.62 -5.80 25.49
N ARG A 362 -28.70 -5.05 25.26
CA ARG A 362 -29.98 -5.63 24.82
C ARG A 362 -29.84 -6.30 23.44
N LYS A 363 -29.19 -5.64 22.48
CA LYS A 363 -28.97 -6.20 21.13
C LYS A 363 -28.04 -7.41 21.18
N LEU A 364 -26.94 -7.32 21.93
CA LEU A 364 -26.01 -8.45 22.12
C LEU A 364 -26.74 -9.64 22.74
N SER A 365 -27.50 -9.42 23.82
CA SER A 365 -28.26 -10.47 24.50
C SER A 365 -29.28 -11.14 23.58
N ALA A 366 -29.93 -10.38 22.69
CA ALA A 366 -30.86 -10.93 21.72
C ALA A 366 -30.15 -11.83 20.70
N VAL A 367 -28.98 -11.42 20.20
CA VAL A 367 -28.20 -12.23 19.25
C VAL A 367 -27.60 -13.47 19.93
N THR A 368 -27.01 -13.33 21.12
CA THR A 368 -26.43 -14.47 21.84
C THR A 368 -27.51 -15.47 22.28
N ALA A 369 -28.67 -14.99 22.75
CA ALA A 369 -29.78 -15.89 23.09
C ALA A 369 -30.27 -16.67 21.86
N ALA A 370 -30.32 -16.05 20.68
CA ALA A 370 -30.69 -16.74 19.45
C ALA A 370 -29.65 -17.82 19.06
N LEU A 371 -28.36 -17.55 19.27
CA LEU A 371 -27.28 -18.52 19.07
C LEU A 371 -27.38 -19.69 20.08
N ASP A 372 -27.67 -19.39 21.35
CA ASP A 372 -27.72 -20.39 22.43
C ASP A 372 -28.99 -21.27 22.38
N THR A 373 -30.12 -20.72 21.91
CA THR A 373 -31.43 -21.40 21.89
C THR A 373 -31.82 -21.96 20.52
N GLY A 374 -31.09 -21.63 19.46
CA GLY A 374 -31.35 -22.10 18.11
C GLY A 374 -31.41 -23.62 18.06
N ALA A 375 -32.54 -24.17 17.61
CA ALA A 375 -32.82 -25.62 17.59
C ALA A 375 -31.81 -26.46 16.76
N ASN A 376 -30.87 -25.80 16.07
CA ASN A 376 -29.70 -26.37 15.40
C ASN A 376 -28.48 -25.46 15.70
N ALA A 377 -27.86 -25.55 16.87
CA ALA A 377 -26.58 -24.86 17.14
C ALA A 377 -25.47 -25.50 16.29
N CYS A 378 -25.44 -25.15 15.00
CA CYS A 378 -24.49 -25.63 13.99
C CYS A 378 -23.12 -24.92 14.08
N HIS A 379 -22.97 -23.98 15.02
CA HIS A 379 -21.73 -23.29 15.30
C HIS A 379 -20.88 -24.02 16.36
N ALA A 380 -19.56 -23.94 16.24
CA ALA A 380 -18.60 -24.45 17.21
C ALA A 380 -18.46 -23.56 18.46
N GLY A 381 -18.94 -22.31 18.40
CA GLY A 381 -18.93 -21.35 19.50
C GLY A 381 -18.77 -19.91 18.99
N TYR A 382 -18.82 -18.92 19.89
CA TYR A 382 -18.61 -17.51 19.53
C TYR A 382 -17.76 -16.76 20.57
N THR A 383 -17.19 -15.62 20.17
CA THR A 383 -16.56 -14.63 21.06
C THR A 383 -17.14 -13.23 20.79
N ILE A 384 -16.96 -12.31 21.73
CA ILE A 384 -17.40 -10.92 21.58
C ILE A 384 -16.20 -9.99 21.73
N ALA A 385 -15.98 -9.13 20.73
CA ALA A 385 -15.04 -8.01 20.77
C ALA A 385 -15.82 -6.72 21.01
N ARG A 386 -15.36 -5.86 21.94
CA ARG A 386 -16.10 -4.67 22.37
C ARG A 386 -15.27 -3.41 22.23
N GLY A 387 -15.94 -2.32 21.85
CA GLY A 387 -15.34 -1.00 21.72
C GLY A 387 -14.54 -0.83 20.43
N HIS A 388 -14.38 0.42 19.99
CA HIS A 388 -13.83 0.74 18.67
C HIS A 388 -12.45 0.12 18.40
N GLY A 389 -11.57 0.03 19.41
CA GLY A 389 -10.22 -0.52 19.23
C GLY A 389 -10.18 -2.00 18.85
N GLU A 390 -10.99 -2.85 19.52
CA GLU A 390 -11.03 -4.28 19.22
C GLU A 390 -11.79 -4.55 17.91
N VAL A 391 -12.90 -3.83 17.70
CA VAL A 391 -13.71 -3.87 16.47
C VAL A 391 -12.85 -3.50 15.25
N GLU A 392 -12.12 -2.39 15.32
CA GLU A 392 -11.23 -1.93 14.25
C GLU A 392 -10.10 -2.93 13.98
N ALA A 393 -9.55 -3.59 15.01
CA ALA A 393 -8.50 -4.59 14.85
C ALA A 393 -8.97 -5.81 14.03
N ILE A 394 -10.17 -6.33 14.31
CA ILE A 394 -10.77 -7.45 13.56
C ILE A 394 -11.10 -7.00 12.13
N TRP A 395 -11.70 -5.82 11.95
CA TRP A 395 -11.98 -5.30 10.61
C TRP A 395 -10.71 -5.08 9.79
N SER A 396 -9.63 -4.64 10.43
CA SER A 396 -8.33 -4.48 9.79
C SER A 396 -7.76 -5.81 9.30
N MET A 397 -8.01 -6.92 10.02
CA MET A 397 -7.68 -8.26 9.54
C MET A 397 -8.54 -8.65 8.34
N ARG A 398 -9.86 -8.50 8.42
CA ARG A 398 -10.80 -8.83 7.33
C ARG A 398 -10.43 -8.13 6.02
N LYS A 399 -10.12 -6.82 6.09
CA LYS A 399 -9.73 -6.00 4.93
C LYS A 399 -8.39 -6.47 4.33
N ARG A 400 -7.44 -6.89 5.18
CA ARG A 400 -6.12 -7.37 4.74
C ARG A 400 -6.16 -8.77 4.14
N ALA A 401 -6.99 -9.66 4.67
CA ALA A 401 -7.05 -11.07 4.25
C ALA A 401 -7.33 -11.23 2.75
N VAL A 402 -8.16 -10.36 2.16
CA VAL A 402 -8.44 -10.34 0.71
C VAL A 402 -7.18 -10.07 -0.12
N GLY A 403 -6.31 -9.18 0.35
CA GLY A 403 -5.04 -8.89 -0.30
C GLY A 403 -4.05 -10.05 -0.22
N LEU A 404 -4.12 -10.85 0.86
CA LEU A 404 -3.25 -12.00 1.10
C LEU A 404 -3.55 -13.17 0.17
N LEU A 405 -4.75 -13.26 -0.42
CA LEU A 405 -5.07 -14.25 -1.47
C LEU A 405 -4.06 -14.19 -2.63
N GLY A 406 -3.47 -13.03 -2.90
CA GLY A 406 -2.42 -12.89 -3.92
C GLY A 406 -1.04 -13.42 -3.50
N ASN A 407 -0.82 -13.73 -2.22
CA ASN A 407 0.46 -14.18 -1.64
C ASN A 407 0.63 -15.70 -1.67
N VAL A 408 0.32 -16.31 -2.81
CA VAL A 408 0.57 -17.74 -3.05
C VAL A 408 1.93 -17.95 -3.72
N GLU A 409 2.49 -19.14 -3.63
CA GLU A 409 3.68 -19.51 -4.37
C GLU A 409 3.34 -19.96 -5.79
N GLY A 410 4.23 -19.72 -6.75
CA GLY A 410 4.06 -20.13 -8.14
C GLY A 410 3.22 -19.18 -9.01
N PRO A 411 2.92 -19.59 -10.26
CA PRO A 411 2.27 -18.76 -11.28
C PRO A 411 0.74 -18.82 -11.26
N VAL A 412 0.13 -19.87 -10.69
CA VAL A 412 -1.32 -19.99 -10.54
C VAL A 412 -1.76 -19.19 -9.32
N ARG A 413 -2.50 -18.09 -9.52
CA ARG A 413 -2.84 -17.14 -8.45
C ARG A 413 -4.30 -16.70 -8.52
N PRO A 414 -4.97 -16.44 -7.38
CA PRO A 414 -6.31 -15.85 -7.36
C PRO A 414 -6.38 -14.54 -8.13
N VAL A 415 -7.31 -14.47 -9.10
CA VAL A 415 -7.53 -13.32 -9.97
C VAL A 415 -8.99 -12.83 -9.90
N ALA A 416 -9.18 -11.54 -10.09
CA ALA A 416 -10.48 -10.87 -10.03
C ALA A 416 -11.09 -10.73 -11.43
N PHE A 417 -12.06 -11.59 -11.77
CA PHE A 417 -12.78 -11.49 -13.06
C PHE A 417 -14.26 -11.92 -12.98
N VAL A 418 -14.63 -12.77 -12.01
CA VAL A 418 -16.02 -13.21 -11.74
C VAL A 418 -16.51 -12.88 -10.33
N GLU A 419 -15.83 -11.96 -9.64
CA GLU A 419 -16.29 -11.48 -8.33
C GLU A 419 -17.45 -10.48 -8.45
N ASP A 420 -18.07 -10.18 -7.30
CA ASP A 420 -19.08 -9.12 -7.13
C ASP A 420 -20.47 -9.45 -7.71
N THR A 421 -20.86 -10.72 -7.63
CA THR A 421 -22.22 -11.14 -7.98
C THR A 421 -23.16 -10.90 -6.80
N ALA A 422 -24.34 -10.35 -7.09
CA ALA A 422 -25.38 -10.08 -6.11
C ALA A 422 -26.63 -10.86 -6.48
N VAL A 423 -27.15 -11.68 -5.57
CA VAL A 423 -28.41 -12.42 -5.74
C VAL A 423 -29.34 -12.13 -4.56
N PRO A 424 -30.66 -12.33 -4.68
CA PRO A 424 -31.57 -12.26 -3.53
C PRO A 424 -31.04 -13.14 -2.37
N PRO A 425 -30.94 -12.62 -1.12
CA PRO A 425 -30.34 -13.35 0.00
C PRO A 425 -30.95 -14.74 0.25
N GLU A 426 -32.25 -14.91 -0.02
CA GLU A 426 -32.95 -16.19 0.07
C GLU A 426 -32.41 -17.27 -0.87
N ASN A 427 -31.79 -16.87 -1.98
CA ASN A 427 -31.22 -17.75 -3.01
C ASN A 427 -29.71 -17.96 -2.87
N LEU A 428 -29.04 -17.20 -1.99
CA LEU A 428 -27.58 -17.13 -1.93
C LEU A 428 -26.92 -18.49 -1.69
N ALA A 429 -27.39 -19.27 -0.72
CA ALA A 429 -26.80 -20.58 -0.41
C ALA A 429 -26.88 -21.55 -1.61
N ALA A 430 -28.01 -21.57 -2.33
CA ALA A 430 -28.19 -22.41 -3.51
C ALA A 430 -27.28 -21.94 -4.67
N TYR A 431 -27.20 -20.63 -4.88
CA TYR A 431 -26.30 -20.01 -5.87
C TYR A 431 -24.83 -20.38 -5.61
N ILE A 432 -24.37 -20.27 -4.36
CA ILE A 432 -22.99 -20.57 -3.98
C ILE A 432 -22.65 -22.04 -4.21
N ARG A 433 -23.56 -22.96 -3.87
CA ARG A 433 -23.35 -24.39 -4.11
C ARG A 433 -23.13 -24.70 -5.60
N GLU A 434 -23.95 -24.12 -6.48
CA GLU A 434 -23.77 -24.31 -7.93
C GLU A 434 -22.54 -23.58 -8.48
N PHE A 435 -22.19 -22.40 -7.93
CA PHE A 435 -20.97 -21.69 -8.31
C PHE A 435 -19.71 -22.49 -7.90
N ARG A 436 -19.70 -23.08 -6.70
CA ARG A 436 -18.62 -23.99 -6.28
C ARG A 436 -18.51 -25.18 -7.21
N ALA A 437 -19.63 -25.84 -7.52
CA ALA A 437 -19.65 -26.96 -8.46
C ALA A 437 -19.11 -26.58 -9.86
N LEU A 438 -19.42 -25.36 -10.35
CA LEU A 438 -18.87 -24.82 -11.59
C LEU A 438 -17.34 -24.72 -11.54
N LEU A 439 -16.79 -24.14 -10.48
CA LEU A 439 -15.34 -23.95 -10.33
C LEU A 439 -14.60 -25.26 -10.04
N ASP A 440 -15.18 -26.14 -9.23
CA ASP A 440 -14.66 -27.47 -8.91
C ASP A 440 -14.65 -28.35 -10.17
N GLY A 441 -15.70 -28.29 -10.99
CA GLY A 441 -15.78 -28.97 -12.29
C GLY A 441 -14.74 -28.48 -13.30
N ALA A 442 -14.30 -27.22 -13.19
CA ALA A 442 -13.19 -26.66 -13.95
C ALA A 442 -11.80 -26.95 -13.33
N GLY A 443 -11.73 -27.62 -12.18
CA GLY A 443 -10.49 -27.97 -11.49
C GLY A 443 -9.75 -26.77 -10.88
N LEU A 444 -10.47 -25.69 -10.56
CA LEU A 444 -9.86 -24.45 -10.06
C LEU A 444 -9.85 -24.39 -8.53
N SER A 445 -8.75 -23.89 -7.97
CA SER A 445 -8.77 -23.41 -6.58
C SER A 445 -9.28 -21.98 -6.53
N TYR A 446 -10.03 -21.61 -5.50
CA TYR A 446 -10.61 -20.28 -5.34
C TYR A 446 -10.71 -19.91 -3.85
N GLY A 447 -10.77 -18.61 -3.56
CA GLY A 447 -11.19 -18.08 -2.26
C GLY A 447 -12.52 -17.34 -2.38
N MET A 448 -13.38 -17.47 -1.38
CA MET A 448 -14.71 -16.85 -1.29
C MET A 448 -14.86 -16.02 -0.01
N PHE A 449 -15.43 -14.83 -0.14
CA PHE A 449 -15.75 -13.95 0.99
C PHE A 449 -16.83 -12.95 0.56
N GLY A 450 -17.62 -12.40 1.48
CA GLY A 450 -18.60 -11.40 1.08
C GLY A 450 -19.57 -10.94 2.15
N HIS A 451 -20.42 -10.02 1.69
CA HIS A 451 -21.48 -9.34 2.44
C HIS A 451 -22.76 -10.16 2.30
N VAL A 452 -22.93 -11.16 3.15
CA VAL A 452 -24.05 -12.11 3.02
C VAL A 452 -25.40 -11.43 3.29
N ASP A 453 -25.41 -10.44 4.18
CA ASP A 453 -26.56 -9.57 4.44
C ASP A 453 -27.05 -8.81 3.21
N ALA A 454 -26.16 -8.50 2.28
CA ALA A 454 -26.47 -7.84 1.02
C ALA A 454 -26.68 -8.80 -0.15
N GLY A 455 -26.56 -10.12 0.06
CA GLY A 455 -26.61 -11.12 -1.00
C GLY A 455 -25.42 -11.08 -1.97
N VAL A 456 -24.28 -10.50 -1.56
CA VAL A 456 -23.10 -10.30 -2.39
C VAL A 456 -21.97 -11.24 -2.01
N LEU A 457 -21.39 -11.91 -3.00
CA LEU A 457 -20.18 -12.72 -2.81
C LEU A 457 -19.05 -12.29 -3.76
N HIS A 458 -17.84 -12.29 -3.22
CA HIS A 458 -16.61 -12.12 -3.98
C HIS A 458 -15.88 -13.45 -4.09
N VAL A 459 -15.65 -13.87 -5.33
CA VAL A 459 -15.01 -15.16 -5.65
C VAL A 459 -13.81 -14.90 -6.53
N ARG A 460 -12.65 -15.43 -6.13
CA ARG A 460 -11.39 -15.28 -6.88
C ARG A 460 -10.80 -16.62 -7.27
N PRO A 461 -11.13 -17.14 -8.46
CA PRO A 461 -10.50 -18.34 -8.98
C PRO A 461 -9.01 -18.11 -9.26
N ALA A 462 -8.20 -19.14 -9.05
CA ALA A 462 -6.76 -19.08 -9.24
C ALA A 462 -6.39 -19.52 -10.66
N LEU A 463 -5.77 -18.61 -11.42
CA LEU A 463 -5.37 -18.83 -12.81
C LEU A 463 -3.91 -18.42 -13.00
N ASP A 464 -3.29 -18.98 -14.03
CA ASP A 464 -2.02 -18.50 -14.59
C ASP A 464 -2.34 -17.79 -15.90
N LEU A 465 -2.37 -16.46 -15.88
CA LEU A 465 -2.69 -15.66 -17.07
C LEU A 465 -1.61 -15.75 -18.17
N THR A 466 -0.48 -16.42 -17.89
CA THR A 466 0.56 -16.70 -18.88
C THR A 466 0.40 -18.05 -19.56
N CYS A 467 -0.60 -18.84 -19.14
CA CYS A 467 -0.96 -20.12 -19.75
C CYS A 467 -2.18 -19.97 -20.66
N ASP A 468 -2.06 -20.38 -21.92
CA ASP A 468 -3.14 -20.31 -22.92
C ASP A 468 -4.42 -21.04 -22.48
N ALA A 469 -4.28 -22.22 -21.85
CA ALA A 469 -5.41 -22.99 -21.39
C ALA A 469 -6.20 -22.25 -20.30
N HIS A 470 -5.50 -21.59 -19.37
CA HIS A 470 -6.12 -20.81 -18.29
C HIS A 470 -6.74 -19.50 -18.79
N VAL A 471 -6.19 -18.89 -19.84
CA VAL A 471 -6.78 -17.67 -20.42
C VAL A 471 -8.14 -17.96 -21.06
N ARG A 472 -8.34 -19.11 -21.69
CA ARG A 472 -9.66 -19.51 -22.23
C ARG A 472 -10.73 -19.63 -21.13
N LEU A 473 -10.34 -20.13 -19.96
CA LEU A 473 -11.25 -20.25 -18.81
C LEU A 473 -11.82 -18.91 -18.35
N VAL A 474 -11.15 -17.77 -18.62
CA VAL A 474 -11.69 -16.45 -18.26
C VAL A 474 -13.04 -16.21 -18.94
N ARG A 475 -13.15 -16.47 -20.25
CA ARG A 475 -14.39 -16.32 -21.02
C ARG A 475 -15.41 -17.37 -20.60
N GLU A 476 -15.02 -18.64 -20.61
CA GLU A 476 -15.91 -19.78 -20.32
C GLU A 476 -16.58 -19.65 -18.94
N ILE A 477 -15.81 -19.30 -17.91
CA ILE A 477 -16.35 -19.14 -16.56
C ILE A 477 -17.15 -17.84 -16.44
N SER A 478 -16.76 -16.75 -17.11
CA SER A 478 -17.54 -15.51 -17.08
C SER A 478 -18.94 -15.71 -17.64
N ASP A 479 -19.07 -16.35 -18.81
CA ASP A 479 -20.37 -16.62 -19.44
C ASP A 479 -21.22 -17.56 -18.56
N ALA A 480 -20.61 -18.60 -17.98
CA ALA A 480 -21.31 -19.51 -17.07
C ALA A 480 -21.79 -18.80 -15.79
N VAL A 481 -20.97 -17.91 -15.21
CA VAL A 481 -21.35 -17.12 -14.04
C VAL A 481 -22.45 -16.12 -14.37
N VAL A 482 -22.45 -15.53 -15.57
CA VAL A 482 -23.55 -14.67 -16.05
C VAL A 482 -24.85 -15.45 -16.10
N ALA A 483 -24.86 -16.60 -16.76
CA ALA A 483 -26.04 -17.46 -16.85
C ALA A 483 -26.54 -17.90 -15.46
N LEU A 484 -25.62 -18.30 -14.58
CA LEU A 484 -25.93 -18.69 -13.20
C LEU A 484 -26.54 -17.54 -12.40
N THR A 485 -25.97 -16.35 -12.51
CA THR A 485 -26.45 -15.16 -11.78
C THR A 485 -27.86 -14.78 -12.25
N ARG A 486 -28.13 -14.85 -13.56
CA ARG A 486 -29.48 -14.63 -14.11
C ARG A 486 -30.48 -15.68 -13.67
N LYS A 487 -30.09 -16.97 -13.60
CA LYS A 487 -30.94 -18.07 -13.10
C LYS A 487 -31.51 -17.77 -11.70
N TYR A 488 -30.74 -17.09 -10.85
CA TYR A 488 -31.15 -16.75 -9.49
C TYR A 488 -31.70 -15.32 -9.33
N GLY A 489 -31.98 -14.60 -10.43
CA GLY A 489 -32.54 -13.25 -10.41
C GLY A 489 -31.58 -12.17 -9.89
N GLY A 490 -30.28 -12.41 -10.01
CA GLY A 490 -29.23 -11.51 -9.54
C GLY A 490 -28.64 -10.59 -10.61
N VAL A 491 -27.59 -9.87 -10.22
CA VAL A 491 -26.76 -9.00 -11.10
C VAL A 491 -25.28 -9.34 -10.99
N LEU A 492 -24.54 -9.10 -12.08
CA LEU A 492 -23.12 -9.39 -12.20
C LEU A 492 -22.21 -8.38 -11.45
N TRP A 493 -22.75 -7.20 -11.09
CA TRP A 493 -22.00 -6.07 -10.53
C TRP A 493 -22.75 -5.41 -9.37
N GLY A 494 -22.48 -5.87 -8.15
CA GLY A 494 -23.06 -5.32 -6.92
C GLY A 494 -22.44 -3.99 -6.48
N GLU A 495 -21.11 -3.87 -6.48
CA GLU A 495 -20.39 -2.71 -5.92
C GLU A 495 -19.07 -2.32 -6.63
N HIS A 496 -18.48 -3.18 -7.45
CA HIS A 496 -17.16 -2.96 -8.06
C HIS A 496 -17.20 -2.20 -9.41
N GLY A 497 -18.41 -1.90 -9.90
CA GLY A 497 -18.65 -1.39 -11.26
C GLY A 497 -18.52 -2.48 -12.33
N LYS A 498 -18.79 -2.12 -13.59
CA LYS A 498 -18.81 -3.01 -14.74
C LYS A 498 -17.49 -3.07 -15.50
N GLY A 499 -16.85 -1.92 -15.75
CA GLY A 499 -15.66 -1.83 -16.59
C GLY A 499 -15.82 -2.61 -17.92
N VAL A 500 -14.87 -3.46 -18.26
CA VAL A 500 -14.89 -4.28 -19.49
C VAL A 500 -16.00 -5.33 -19.46
N ARG A 501 -16.50 -5.74 -18.27
CA ARG A 501 -17.68 -6.63 -18.16
C ARG A 501 -18.97 -5.94 -18.60
N SER A 502 -18.90 -4.69 -19.08
CA SER A 502 -20.03 -4.00 -19.70
C SER A 502 -20.56 -4.74 -20.93
N GLU A 503 -19.80 -5.64 -21.56
CA GLU A 503 -20.29 -6.51 -22.65
C GLU A 503 -21.65 -7.15 -22.35
N TYR A 504 -21.92 -7.51 -21.08
CA TYR A 504 -23.17 -8.15 -20.66
C TYR A 504 -24.31 -7.16 -20.37
N VAL A 505 -24.07 -5.84 -20.38
CA VAL A 505 -25.10 -4.81 -20.10
C VAL A 505 -26.36 -4.96 -20.97
N PRO A 506 -26.26 -5.15 -22.30
CA PRO A 506 -27.46 -5.32 -23.13
C PRO A 506 -28.32 -6.52 -22.69
N GLU A 507 -27.70 -7.59 -22.18
CA GLU A 507 -28.41 -8.79 -21.72
C GLU A 507 -29.19 -8.56 -20.41
N PHE A 508 -28.65 -7.76 -19.49
CA PHE A 508 -29.31 -7.43 -18.22
C PHE A 508 -30.38 -6.34 -18.36
N PHE A 509 -30.18 -5.36 -19.25
CA PHE A 509 -31.15 -4.27 -19.46
C PHE A 509 -32.19 -4.57 -20.54
N GLY A 510 -31.93 -5.52 -21.44
CA GLY A 510 -32.83 -5.88 -22.53
C GLY A 510 -33.24 -4.67 -23.37
N ASP A 511 -34.55 -4.45 -23.49
CA ASP A 511 -35.15 -3.37 -24.27
C ASP A 511 -34.93 -1.97 -23.68
N LEU A 512 -34.39 -1.86 -22.45
CA LEU A 512 -33.97 -0.59 -21.86
C LEU A 512 -32.56 -0.16 -22.29
N TYR A 513 -31.72 -1.05 -22.84
CA TYR A 513 -30.36 -0.69 -23.23
C TYR A 513 -30.27 0.50 -24.21
N PRO A 514 -31.14 0.64 -25.23
CA PRO A 514 -31.16 1.84 -26.08
C PRO A 514 -31.36 3.16 -25.31
N SER A 515 -32.05 3.13 -24.16
CA SER A 515 -32.20 4.32 -23.32
C SER A 515 -30.87 4.73 -22.69
N LEU A 516 -30.02 3.77 -22.31
CA LEU A 516 -28.67 4.05 -21.82
C LEU A 516 -27.80 4.66 -22.93
N GLN A 517 -27.95 4.18 -24.16
CA GLN A 517 -27.24 4.72 -25.32
C GLN A 517 -27.67 6.16 -25.62
N GLU A 518 -28.96 6.47 -25.46
CA GLU A 518 -29.47 7.83 -25.63
C GLU A 518 -28.93 8.79 -24.56
N ILE A 519 -28.88 8.35 -23.29
CA ILE A 519 -28.24 9.12 -22.22
C ILE A 519 -26.77 9.35 -22.53
N LYS A 520 -26.03 8.31 -22.92
CA LYS A 520 -24.62 8.44 -23.35
C LYS A 520 -24.47 9.45 -24.48
N ARG A 521 -25.34 9.42 -25.49
CA ARG A 521 -25.33 10.36 -26.62
C ARG A 521 -25.59 11.80 -26.18
N ALA A 522 -26.51 12.01 -25.25
CA ALA A 522 -26.81 13.35 -24.74
C ALA A 522 -25.58 13.98 -24.05
N PHE A 523 -24.85 13.20 -23.25
CA PHE A 523 -23.64 13.65 -22.55
C PHE A 523 -22.38 13.73 -23.43
N ASP A 524 -22.15 12.69 -24.24
CA ASP A 524 -20.91 12.48 -24.99
C ASP A 524 -21.20 11.85 -26.36
N PRO A 525 -21.70 12.66 -27.32
CA PRO A 525 -22.13 12.19 -28.63
C PRO A 525 -20.98 11.62 -29.48
N GLU A 526 -19.75 12.07 -29.24
CA GLU A 526 -18.54 11.63 -29.96
C GLU A 526 -17.86 10.41 -29.31
N ASN A 527 -18.44 9.83 -28.24
CA ASN A 527 -17.92 8.66 -27.53
C ASN A 527 -16.45 8.82 -27.06
N ARG A 528 -16.12 9.97 -26.46
CA ARG A 528 -14.77 10.36 -26.07
C ARG A 528 -14.44 10.04 -24.62
N LEU A 529 -15.45 10.05 -23.76
CA LEU A 529 -15.33 9.79 -22.33
C LEU A 529 -15.46 8.29 -22.07
N ASN A 530 -14.33 7.70 -21.66
CA ASN A 530 -14.17 6.31 -21.27
C ASN A 530 -14.90 5.28 -22.17
N PRO A 531 -14.69 5.30 -23.50
CA PRO A 531 -15.50 4.53 -24.44
C PRO A 531 -15.39 3.02 -24.24
N GLY A 532 -16.44 2.32 -24.68
CA GLY A 532 -16.54 0.85 -24.63
C GLY A 532 -17.07 0.29 -23.31
N LYS A 533 -17.41 1.16 -22.34
CA LYS A 533 -17.95 0.82 -21.02
C LYS A 533 -19.35 1.39 -20.84
N ILE A 534 -20.18 0.73 -20.03
CA ILE A 534 -21.58 1.04 -19.70
C ILE A 534 -22.52 1.10 -20.92
N ALA A 535 -22.32 2.05 -21.82
CA ALA A 535 -23.10 2.23 -23.04
C ALA A 535 -22.29 3.02 -24.09
N THR A 536 -22.61 2.80 -25.35
CA THR A 536 -22.12 3.58 -26.51
C THR A 536 -23.22 4.53 -27.02
N PRO A 537 -22.91 5.68 -27.62
CA PRO A 537 -23.94 6.62 -28.10
C PRO A 537 -24.64 6.16 -29.39
N SER A 538 -24.14 5.12 -30.05
CA SER A 538 -24.56 4.62 -31.36
C SER A 538 -24.58 3.09 -31.38
N ALA A 539 -24.78 2.46 -32.54
CA ALA A 539 -24.73 0.99 -32.69
C ALA A 539 -23.32 0.38 -32.51
N GLU A 540 -22.30 1.18 -32.17
CA GLU A 540 -20.98 0.68 -31.81
C GLU A 540 -21.06 -0.35 -30.66
N PRO A 541 -20.38 -1.50 -30.76
CA PRO A 541 -20.40 -2.50 -29.70
C PRO A 541 -19.59 -2.04 -28.48
N LEU A 542 -19.99 -2.53 -27.30
CA LEU A 542 -19.19 -2.42 -26.08
C LEU A 542 -17.92 -3.26 -26.21
N THR A 543 -16.88 -2.89 -25.44
CA THR A 543 -15.64 -3.66 -25.41
C THR A 543 -15.88 -5.02 -24.79
N LYS A 544 -15.42 -6.08 -25.46
CA LYS A 544 -15.55 -7.45 -24.98
C LYS A 544 -14.46 -7.80 -23.98
N ILE A 545 -14.76 -8.76 -23.10
CA ILE A 545 -13.80 -9.19 -22.06
C ILE A 545 -12.54 -9.88 -22.61
N ASP A 546 -12.58 -10.37 -23.86
CA ASP A 546 -11.47 -11.02 -24.57
C ASP A 546 -10.84 -10.13 -25.67
N ASP A 547 -11.40 -8.95 -25.93
CA ASP A 547 -10.79 -7.94 -26.82
C ASP A 547 -9.72 -7.08 -26.11
N VAL A 548 -9.68 -7.13 -24.77
CA VAL A 548 -8.72 -6.37 -23.96
C VAL A 548 -7.57 -7.29 -23.54
N PRO A 549 -6.31 -6.92 -23.81
CA PRO A 549 -5.17 -7.72 -23.40
C PRO A 549 -5.15 -8.00 -21.91
N LEU A 550 -4.92 -9.26 -21.54
CA LEU A 550 -4.69 -9.68 -20.17
C LEU A 550 -3.23 -9.37 -19.79
N ARG A 551 -2.98 -9.13 -18.51
CA ARG A 551 -1.62 -8.86 -18.00
C ARG A 551 -0.62 -9.93 -18.38
N GLY A 552 -1.07 -11.19 -18.42
CA GLY A 552 -0.22 -12.33 -18.73
C GLY A 552 0.16 -12.43 -20.20
N ASP A 553 -0.59 -11.83 -21.14
CA ASP A 553 -0.39 -12.01 -22.58
C ASP A 553 0.98 -11.55 -23.04
N THR A 554 1.43 -10.40 -22.55
CA THR A 554 2.77 -9.87 -22.87
C THR A 554 3.87 -10.51 -22.02
N ASP A 555 3.53 -11.11 -20.88
CA ASP A 555 4.50 -11.60 -19.89
C ASP A 555 4.91 -13.05 -20.11
N ARG A 556 4.23 -13.79 -21.00
CA ARG A 556 4.52 -15.21 -21.29
C ARG A 556 5.95 -15.46 -21.76
N VAL A 557 6.54 -14.47 -22.40
CA VAL A 557 7.95 -14.50 -22.84
C VAL A 557 8.93 -14.51 -21.67
N ILE A 558 8.52 -14.03 -20.49
CA ILE A 558 9.35 -14.09 -19.28
C ILE A 558 9.25 -15.50 -18.71
N GLY A 559 10.32 -16.29 -18.83
CA GLY A 559 10.36 -17.65 -18.27
C GLY A 559 10.07 -17.71 -16.77
N ASN A 560 9.45 -18.80 -16.31
CA ASN A 560 9.05 -19.01 -14.91
C ASN A 560 10.23 -18.89 -13.94
N GLU A 561 11.37 -19.43 -14.34
CA GLU A 561 12.63 -19.39 -13.62
C GLU A 561 13.19 -17.97 -13.48
N ILE A 562 12.98 -17.09 -14.47
CA ILE A 562 13.32 -15.66 -14.38
C ILE A 562 12.34 -14.96 -13.44
N ARG A 563 11.02 -15.21 -13.57
CA ARG A 563 10.01 -14.61 -12.68
C ARG A 563 10.31 -14.92 -11.22
N SER A 564 10.57 -16.18 -10.89
CA SER A 564 10.92 -16.61 -9.52
C SER A 564 12.24 -16.03 -9.03
N ALA A 565 13.24 -15.88 -9.92
CA ALA A 565 14.54 -15.32 -9.55
C ALA A 565 14.51 -13.81 -9.25
N PHE A 566 13.48 -13.08 -9.68
CA PHE A 566 13.32 -11.64 -9.47
C PHE A 566 12.24 -11.28 -8.44
N ASP A 567 12.02 -12.21 -7.49
CA ASP A 567 11.08 -12.05 -6.38
C ASP A 567 9.63 -11.82 -6.89
N ASN A 568 8.71 -11.39 -6.02
CA ASN A 568 7.31 -11.11 -6.41
C ASN A 568 7.14 -9.87 -7.33
N ALA A 569 8.18 -9.41 -8.03
CA ALA A 569 8.09 -8.29 -8.97
C ALA A 569 7.11 -8.58 -10.12
N ALA A 570 7.20 -9.78 -10.70
CA ALA A 570 6.32 -10.22 -11.79
C ALA A 570 4.90 -10.58 -11.31
N TYR A 571 4.70 -10.75 -9.99
CA TYR A 571 3.45 -11.22 -9.41
C TYR A 571 2.62 -10.11 -8.75
N CYS A 572 2.98 -8.83 -8.92
CA CYS A 572 2.17 -7.73 -8.42
C CYS A 572 0.78 -7.74 -9.08
N ASN A 573 -0.27 -8.00 -8.29
CA ASN A 573 -1.65 -8.02 -8.77
C ASN A 573 -2.26 -6.62 -8.94
N GLY A 574 -1.53 -5.54 -8.67
CA GLY A 574 -1.98 -4.18 -8.91
C GLY A 574 -2.93 -3.60 -7.86
N ASN A 575 -3.13 -4.26 -6.71
CA ASN A 575 -4.04 -3.82 -5.63
C ASN A 575 -3.81 -2.39 -5.10
N GLY A 576 -2.62 -1.83 -5.32
CA GLY A 576 -2.33 -0.44 -5.02
C GLY A 576 -2.14 -0.12 -3.54
N ALA A 577 -2.02 -1.09 -2.63
CA ALA A 577 -1.82 -0.85 -1.18
C ALA A 577 -0.65 0.10 -0.87
N CYS A 578 0.31 0.20 -1.78
CA CYS A 578 1.41 1.14 -1.68
C CYS A 578 1.09 2.61 -2.02
N PHE A 579 -0.16 2.91 -2.40
CA PHE A 579 -0.69 4.25 -2.66
C PHE A 579 -1.37 4.87 -1.44
N ASP A 580 -1.19 4.27 -0.27
CA ASP A 580 -1.70 4.75 1.01
C ASP A 580 -1.47 6.25 1.20
N PHE A 581 -2.54 6.97 1.56
CA PHE A 581 -2.51 8.41 1.78
C PHE A 581 -1.73 8.78 3.04
N ASP A 582 -1.80 7.92 4.08
CA ASP A 582 -1.32 8.18 5.43
C ASP A 582 0.19 8.33 5.47
N GLU A 583 0.66 9.51 5.84
CA GLU A 583 2.07 9.89 5.84
C GLU A 583 2.88 9.18 6.93
N THR A 584 2.19 8.66 7.96
CA THR A 584 2.79 7.93 9.09
C THR A 584 3.06 6.46 8.77
N THR A 585 2.39 5.89 7.77
CA THR A 585 2.61 4.49 7.37
C THR A 585 3.96 4.33 6.62
N PRO A 586 4.78 3.29 6.88
CA PRO A 586 6.13 3.20 6.35
C PRO A 586 6.20 2.89 4.85
N MET A 587 5.24 2.14 4.30
CA MET A 587 5.16 1.85 2.87
C MET A 587 4.30 2.91 2.14
N CYS A 588 4.75 3.56 1.07
CA CYS A 588 6.11 3.70 0.54
C CYS A 588 6.56 5.17 0.62
N PRO A 589 7.72 5.50 1.21
CA PRO A 589 8.05 6.90 1.50
C PRO A 589 8.21 7.74 0.22
N SER A 590 8.95 7.25 -0.76
CA SER A 590 9.21 8.01 -2.00
C SER A 590 7.94 8.36 -2.75
N TYR A 591 6.95 7.46 -2.79
CA TYR A 591 5.64 7.77 -3.36
C TYR A 591 4.93 8.87 -2.57
N LYS A 592 4.94 8.81 -1.23
CA LYS A 592 4.27 9.83 -0.39
C LYS A 592 4.87 11.22 -0.58
N ALA A 593 6.20 11.31 -0.69
CA ALA A 593 6.90 12.57 -0.89
C ALA A 593 6.73 13.18 -2.31
N THR A 594 6.51 12.34 -3.33
CA THR A 594 6.48 12.78 -4.74
C THR A 594 5.10 12.72 -5.38
N ARG A 595 4.21 11.88 -4.85
CA ARG A 595 2.92 11.46 -5.42
C ARG A 595 3.03 10.90 -6.84
N ASP A 596 4.23 10.45 -7.22
CA ASP A 596 4.51 9.81 -8.50
C ASP A 596 4.42 8.28 -8.36
N ARG A 597 3.45 7.68 -9.05
CA ARG A 597 3.19 6.24 -9.00
C ARG A 597 4.37 5.40 -9.50
N ARG A 598 5.27 5.93 -10.34
CA ARG A 598 6.51 5.25 -10.74
C ARG A 598 7.41 4.96 -9.55
N PHE A 599 7.34 5.80 -8.52
CA PHE A 599 8.13 5.67 -7.29
C PHE A 599 7.40 4.92 -6.18
N SER A 600 6.40 4.12 -6.51
CA SER A 600 5.76 3.16 -5.61
C SER A 600 6.25 1.72 -5.87
N PRO A 601 6.06 0.78 -4.94
CA PRO A 601 6.23 -0.65 -5.15
C PRO A 601 5.51 -1.18 -6.38
N LYS A 602 4.23 -0.81 -6.60
CA LYS A 602 3.46 -1.19 -7.80
C LYS A 602 4.15 -0.67 -9.05
N GLY A 603 4.53 0.61 -9.08
CA GLY A 603 5.19 1.21 -10.24
C GLY A 603 6.52 0.54 -10.56
N ARG A 604 7.37 0.34 -9.55
CA ARG A 604 8.67 -0.33 -9.71
C ARG A 604 8.53 -1.79 -10.14
N ALA A 605 7.53 -2.51 -9.64
CA ALA A 605 7.23 -3.86 -10.08
C ALA A 605 6.81 -3.90 -11.56
N ALA A 606 5.93 -2.99 -11.98
CA ALA A 606 5.51 -2.87 -13.38
C ALA A 606 6.68 -2.56 -14.31
N LEU A 607 7.56 -1.62 -13.93
CA LEU A 607 8.77 -1.28 -14.68
C LEU A 607 9.77 -2.43 -14.73
N MET A 608 9.93 -3.16 -13.62
CA MET A 608 10.81 -4.32 -13.58
C MET A 608 10.30 -5.45 -14.47
N ARG A 609 9.00 -5.72 -14.44
CA ARG A 609 8.33 -6.71 -15.30
C ARG A 609 8.51 -6.38 -16.77
N GLU A 610 8.29 -5.12 -17.16
CA GLU A 610 8.51 -4.66 -18.54
C GLU A 610 9.99 -4.77 -18.95
N TRP A 611 10.91 -4.42 -18.05
CA TRP A 611 12.35 -4.55 -18.30
C TRP A 611 12.77 -6.00 -18.52
N LEU A 612 12.25 -6.93 -17.71
CA LEU A 612 12.49 -8.37 -17.87
C LEU A 612 11.87 -8.91 -19.18
N ARG A 613 10.67 -8.45 -19.54
CA ARG A 613 10.01 -8.78 -20.80
C ARG A 613 10.87 -8.38 -21.99
N LEU A 614 11.36 -7.13 -22.01
CA LEU A 614 12.21 -6.62 -23.08
C LEU A 614 13.55 -7.37 -23.16
N LEU A 615 14.13 -7.81 -22.04
CA LEU A 615 15.32 -8.68 -22.06
C LEU A 615 15.02 -10.06 -22.65
N ALA A 616 13.89 -10.67 -22.27
CA ALA A 616 13.46 -11.96 -22.78
C ALA A 616 13.20 -11.91 -24.29
N GLU A 617 12.59 -10.84 -24.81
CA GLU A 617 12.42 -10.62 -26.26
C GLU A 617 13.76 -10.56 -27.02
N HIS A 618 14.85 -10.15 -26.36
CA HIS A 618 16.20 -10.16 -26.92
C HIS A 618 16.94 -11.48 -26.67
N GLY A 619 16.29 -12.50 -26.11
CA GLY A 619 16.91 -13.78 -25.77
C GLY A 619 17.94 -13.69 -24.65
N ILE A 620 17.82 -12.72 -23.74
CA ILE A 620 18.76 -12.51 -22.64
C ILE A 620 18.20 -13.03 -21.33
N ASP A 621 18.86 -14.04 -20.76
CA ASP A 621 18.66 -14.42 -19.36
C ASP A 621 19.48 -13.50 -18.43
N PRO A 622 18.84 -12.68 -17.59
CA PRO A 622 19.55 -11.78 -16.66
C PRO A 622 20.38 -12.52 -15.60
N ARG A 623 20.10 -13.78 -15.28
CA ARG A 623 20.83 -14.57 -14.28
C ARG A 623 22.18 -15.03 -14.83
N ASP A 624 22.18 -15.50 -16.06
CA ASP A 624 23.40 -15.88 -16.78
C ASP A 624 24.29 -14.66 -17.01
N GLU A 625 23.68 -13.52 -17.35
CA GLU A 625 24.41 -12.27 -17.51
C GLU A 625 25.03 -11.80 -16.18
N ALA A 626 24.32 -11.91 -15.05
CA ALA A 626 24.88 -11.59 -13.73
C ALA A 626 26.10 -12.48 -13.41
N THR A 627 26.00 -13.78 -13.70
CA THR A 627 27.12 -14.73 -13.52
C THR A 627 28.31 -14.37 -14.40
N ARG A 628 28.07 -14.01 -15.66
CA ARG A 628 29.10 -13.55 -16.59
C ARG A 628 29.78 -12.27 -16.11
N LEU A 629 29.01 -11.29 -15.64
CA LEU A 629 29.53 -10.03 -15.12
C LEU A 629 30.48 -10.25 -13.94
N ARG A 630 30.12 -11.14 -13.02
CA ARG A 630 30.96 -11.48 -11.86
C ARG A 630 32.29 -12.15 -12.23
N ARG A 631 32.37 -12.79 -13.40
CA ARG A 631 33.60 -13.45 -13.92
C ARG A 631 34.44 -12.55 -14.84
N THR A 632 33.92 -11.42 -15.30
CA THR A 632 34.57 -10.60 -16.34
C THR A 632 35.67 -9.70 -15.76
N ALA A 633 36.82 -9.61 -16.45
CA ALA A 633 37.93 -8.76 -16.04
C ALA A 633 37.55 -7.26 -15.99
N PRO A 634 37.88 -6.52 -14.90
CA PRO A 634 37.41 -5.14 -14.69
C PRO A 634 37.83 -4.14 -15.78
N LEU A 635 39.06 -4.24 -16.30
CA LEU A 635 39.63 -3.27 -17.25
C LEU A 635 38.95 -3.32 -18.63
N ALA A 636 38.76 -4.52 -19.19
CA ALA A 636 38.10 -4.69 -20.48
C ALA A 636 36.63 -4.22 -20.45
N SER A 637 35.95 -4.40 -19.32
CA SER A 637 34.57 -3.94 -19.14
C SER A 637 34.45 -2.41 -19.02
N LEU A 638 35.51 -1.70 -18.60
CA LEU A 638 35.44 -0.26 -18.34
C LEU A 638 35.30 0.56 -19.63
N ALA A 639 36.11 0.24 -20.65
CA ALA A 639 36.07 0.95 -21.94
C ALA A 639 34.68 0.86 -22.59
N ARG A 640 34.08 -0.33 -22.60
CA ARG A 640 32.73 -0.55 -23.15
C ARG A 640 31.64 0.18 -22.37
N ARG A 641 31.72 0.18 -21.03
CA ARG A 641 30.78 0.95 -20.18
C ARG A 641 30.90 2.45 -20.40
N ALA A 642 32.13 2.96 -20.56
CA ALA A 642 32.38 4.36 -20.87
C ALA A 642 31.76 4.74 -22.22
N PHE A 643 32.00 3.94 -23.27
CA PHE A 643 31.38 4.14 -24.57
C PHE A 643 29.84 4.17 -24.48
N ASN A 644 29.23 3.18 -23.82
CA ASN A 644 27.77 3.13 -23.67
C ASN A 644 27.20 4.34 -22.92
N SER A 645 27.90 4.83 -21.89
CA SER A 645 27.41 5.92 -21.04
C SER A 645 27.53 7.29 -21.72
N LEU A 646 28.52 7.46 -22.60
CA LEU A 646 28.76 8.71 -23.32
C LEU A 646 28.00 8.76 -24.65
N ASN A 647 27.62 7.62 -25.22
CA ASN A 647 26.90 7.55 -26.48
C ASN A 647 25.48 8.15 -26.37
N PRO A 648 25.17 9.27 -27.06
CA PRO A 648 23.85 9.91 -27.02
C PRO A 648 22.71 8.99 -27.50
N GLY A 649 23.02 8.02 -28.36
CA GLY A 649 22.05 7.03 -28.83
C GLY A 649 21.43 6.21 -27.69
N ASN A 650 22.08 6.07 -26.54
CA ASN A 650 21.52 5.34 -25.40
C ASN A 650 20.61 6.18 -24.49
N ARG A 651 20.44 7.50 -24.73
CA ARG A 651 19.64 8.37 -23.84
C ARG A 651 18.20 7.90 -23.64
N ASN A 652 17.61 7.26 -24.66
CA ASN A 652 16.24 6.74 -24.65
C ASN A 652 16.19 5.23 -24.36
N ASP A 653 17.19 4.67 -23.68
CA ASP A 653 17.13 3.30 -23.16
C ASP A 653 16.14 3.23 -21.99
N PHE A 654 15.17 2.33 -22.06
CA PHE A 654 14.19 2.10 -20.99
C PHE A 654 14.85 1.81 -19.64
N SER A 655 16.03 1.19 -19.66
CA SER A 655 16.84 0.93 -18.47
C SER A 655 17.14 2.20 -17.67
N HIS A 656 17.21 3.37 -18.30
CA HIS A 656 17.38 4.65 -17.60
C HIS A 656 16.13 5.07 -16.83
N GLU A 657 14.94 4.85 -17.38
CA GLU A 657 13.68 5.14 -16.69
C GLU A 657 13.45 4.18 -15.51
N VAL A 658 13.74 2.88 -15.69
CA VAL A 658 13.72 1.89 -14.61
C VAL A 658 14.70 2.31 -13.51
N ARG A 659 15.93 2.71 -13.87
CA ARG A 659 16.92 3.21 -12.92
C ARG A 659 16.42 4.44 -12.17
N ALA A 660 15.80 5.41 -12.84
CA ALA A 660 15.27 6.60 -12.18
C ALA A 660 14.26 6.24 -11.10
N ALA A 661 13.37 5.27 -11.36
CA ALA A 661 12.45 4.76 -10.36
C ALA A 661 13.14 3.99 -9.23
N MET A 662 14.17 3.19 -9.52
CA MET A 662 14.93 2.45 -8.50
C MET A 662 15.77 3.38 -7.62
N ASP A 663 16.32 4.46 -8.17
CA ASP A 663 17.20 5.39 -7.45
C ASP A 663 16.48 6.14 -6.32
N THR A 664 15.15 6.25 -6.38
CA THR A 664 14.31 6.84 -5.32
C THR A 664 13.89 5.82 -4.25
N CYS A 665 14.26 4.54 -4.36
CA CYS A 665 13.95 3.54 -3.34
C CYS A 665 14.92 3.61 -2.15
N LEU A 666 14.36 3.79 -0.95
CA LEU A 666 15.10 3.87 0.32
C LEU A 666 15.62 2.51 0.84
N ALA A 667 15.28 1.40 0.18
CA ALA A 667 15.66 0.05 0.61
C ALA A 667 15.21 -0.37 2.03
N CYS A 668 14.17 0.27 2.59
CA CYS A 668 13.67 0.01 3.96
C CYS A 668 12.95 -1.35 4.15
N LYS A 669 12.62 -2.05 3.05
CA LYS A 669 11.85 -3.31 3.00
C LYS A 669 10.42 -3.24 3.54
N ALA A 670 9.86 -2.05 3.80
CA ALA A 670 8.47 -1.90 4.20
C ALA A 670 7.49 -2.59 3.22
N CYS A 671 7.78 -2.59 1.92
CA CYS A 671 6.94 -3.29 0.93
C CYS A 671 6.98 -4.81 1.03
N ALA A 672 8.10 -5.40 1.47
CA ALA A 672 8.18 -6.84 1.68
C ALA A 672 7.36 -7.27 2.92
N GLY A 673 7.33 -6.43 3.96
CA GLY A 673 6.55 -6.70 5.18
C GLY A 673 5.05 -6.37 5.04
N GLN A 674 4.71 -5.20 4.49
CA GLN A 674 3.34 -4.65 4.53
C GLN A 674 2.52 -4.85 3.24
N CYS A 675 3.15 -5.08 2.09
CA CYS A 675 2.38 -5.37 0.89
C CYS A 675 1.69 -6.73 1.07
N PRO A 676 0.38 -6.85 0.80
CA PRO A 676 -0.30 -8.14 0.91
C PRO A 676 0.33 -9.21 0.01
N VAL A 677 0.84 -8.83 -1.17
CA VAL A 677 1.53 -9.72 -2.14
C VAL A 677 3.03 -9.87 -1.84
N LYS A 678 3.53 -9.23 -0.78
CA LYS A 678 4.94 -9.30 -0.31
C LYS A 678 5.98 -8.93 -1.40
N VAL A 679 5.65 -7.96 -2.26
CA VAL A 679 6.58 -7.42 -3.28
C VAL A 679 7.82 -6.81 -2.61
N SER A 680 9.01 -7.30 -2.96
CA SER A 680 10.29 -6.82 -2.41
C SER A 680 11.06 -5.97 -3.42
N VAL A 681 10.76 -4.66 -3.46
CA VAL A 681 11.52 -3.70 -4.28
C VAL A 681 13.03 -3.76 -4.02
N PRO A 682 13.52 -3.78 -2.76
CA PRO A 682 14.96 -3.77 -2.51
C PRO A 682 15.70 -4.98 -3.09
N ALA A 683 15.04 -6.14 -3.20
CA ALA A 683 15.63 -7.38 -3.69
C ALA A 683 15.80 -7.38 -5.22
N PHE A 684 14.76 -7.06 -5.99
CA PHE A 684 14.91 -6.96 -7.45
C PHE A 684 15.70 -5.72 -7.88
N ARG A 685 15.68 -4.64 -7.07
CA ARG A 685 16.48 -3.43 -7.33
C ARG A 685 17.98 -3.72 -7.31
N SER A 686 18.49 -4.46 -6.34
CA SER A 686 19.93 -4.76 -6.25
C SER A 686 20.40 -5.58 -7.45
N LYS A 687 19.59 -6.57 -7.88
CA LYS A 687 19.81 -7.38 -9.10
C LYS A 687 19.78 -6.52 -10.36
N PHE A 688 18.80 -5.62 -10.49
CA PHE A 688 18.72 -4.67 -11.59
C PHE A 688 19.97 -3.77 -11.65
N LEU A 689 20.41 -3.20 -10.52
CA LEU A 689 21.59 -2.31 -10.48
C LEU A 689 22.89 -3.06 -10.84
N GLU A 690 23.04 -4.33 -10.44
CA GLU A 690 24.17 -5.17 -10.85
C GLU A 690 24.26 -5.25 -12.38
N LEU A 691 23.14 -5.55 -13.04
CA LEU A 691 23.05 -5.70 -14.50
C LEU A 691 23.16 -4.35 -15.23
N TYR A 692 22.47 -3.33 -14.75
CA TYR A 692 22.50 -1.98 -15.31
C TYR A 692 23.92 -1.42 -15.36
N TYR A 693 24.67 -1.52 -14.26
CA TYR A 693 26.06 -1.05 -14.19
C TYR A 693 27.08 -2.04 -14.75
N GLY A 694 26.63 -3.23 -15.16
CA GLY A 694 27.35 -4.04 -16.13
C GLY A 694 27.41 -3.37 -17.50
N ARG A 695 26.38 -2.61 -17.89
CA ARG A 695 26.29 -1.87 -19.17
C ARG A 695 26.80 -0.43 -19.11
N TYR A 696 26.50 0.28 -18.02
CA TYR A 696 26.77 1.71 -17.86
C TYR A 696 27.80 2.00 -16.76
N LEU A 697 28.40 3.18 -16.78
CA LEU A 697 29.30 3.66 -15.74
C LEU A 697 28.52 3.94 -14.45
N ARG A 698 29.15 3.60 -13.32
CA ARG A 698 28.66 3.96 -11.98
C ARG A 698 29.02 5.40 -11.66
N PRO A 699 28.14 6.16 -10.97
CA PRO A 699 28.52 7.42 -10.36
C PRO A 699 29.70 7.23 -9.39
N LEU A 700 30.59 8.22 -9.29
CA LEU A 700 31.77 8.15 -8.41
C LEU A 700 31.43 7.92 -6.93
N LYS A 701 30.25 8.35 -6.48
CA LYS A 701 29.76 8.08 -5.12
C LYS A 701 29.57 6.59 -4.82
N ASP A 702 29.20 5.79 -5.80
CA ASP A 702 28.81 4.39 -5.56
C ASP A 702 29.99 3.54 -5.07
N PRO A 703 31.19 3.59 -5.71
CA PRO A 703 32.39 2.96 -5.16
C PRO A 703 32.80 3.46 -3.78
N LEU A 704 32.64 4.76 -3.50
CA LEU A 704 32.96 5.36 -2.20
C LEU A 704 32.04 4.80 -1.10
N VAL A 705 30.73 4.80 -1.34
CA VAL A 705 29.74 4.23 -0.42
C VAL A 705 29.95 2.73 -0.25
N ALA A 706 30.21 2.00 -1.33
CA ALA A 706 30.47 0.56 -1.29
C ALA A 706 31.76 0.18 -0.53
N ALA A 707 32.69 1.12 -0.35
CA ALA A 707 33.93 0.93 0.40
C ALA A 707 33.86 1.51 1.82
N ILE A 708 32.72 2.07 2.25
CA ILE A 708 32.65 2.82 3.50
C ILE A 708 32.98 1.94 4.72
N GLU A 709 32.40 0.74 4.80
CA GLU A 709 32.62 -0.19 5.92
C GLU A 709 34.09 -0.63 6.02
N THR A 710 34.79 -0.78 4.89
CA THR A 710 36.21 -1.16 4.87
C THR A 710 37.16 0.00 5.12
N THR A 711 36.74 1.23 4.82
CA THR A 711 37.61 2.43 4.91
C THR A 711 37.42 3.22 6.20
N LEU A 712 36.25 3.13 6.86
CA LEU A 712 35.96 3.83 8.11
C LEU A 712 37.03 3.67 9.21
N PRO A 713 37.61 2.47 9.44
CA PRO A 713 38.69 2.32 10.42
C PRO A 713 39.93 3.15 10.11
N LEU A 714 40.22 3.36 8.83
CA LEU A 714 41.33 4.20 8.36
C LEU A 714 40.96 5.69 8.42
N VAL A 715 39.76 6.06 7.95
CA VAL A 715 39.26 7.45 7.97
C VAL A 715 39.25 8.01 9.40
N ARG A 716 38.96 7.16 10.39
CA ARG A 716 39.04 7.51 11.81
C ARG A 716 40.42 8.02 12.25
N ARG A 717 41.52 7.51 11.65
CA ARG A 717 42.88 7.98 11.97
C ARG A 717 43.14 9.41 11.51
N ILE A 718 42.41 9.86 10.48
CA ILE A 718 42.47 11.23 9.94
C ILE A 718 41.23 12.06 10.33
N ARG A 719 40.60 11.75 11.47
CA ARG A 719 39.37 12.41 11.98
C ARG A 719 39.37 13.94 11.83
N PRO A 720 40.42 14.70 12.22
CA PRO A 720 40.39 16.16 12.12
C PRO A 720 40.18 16.64 10.68
N ALA A 721 40.88 16.02 9.72
CA ALA A 721 40.74 16.34 8.31
C ALA A 721 39.35 15.96 7.78
N TYR A 722 38.85 14.78 8.13
CA TYR A 722 37.49 14.36 7.76
C TYR A 722 36.43 15.34 8.31
N ASN A 723 36.48 15.65 9.60
CA ASN A 723 35.54 16.57 10.25
C ASN A 723 35.62 18.00 9.69
N MET A 724 36.81 18.44 9.26
CA MET A 724 36.98 19.71 8.55
C MET A 724 36.27 19.70 7.19
N VAL A 725 36.39 18.60 6.42
CA VAL A 725 35.69 18.46 5.13
C VAL A 725 34.18 18.41 5.33
N VAL A 726 33.67 17.58 6.26
CA VAL A 726 32.21 17.46 6.45
C VAL A 726 31.58 18.66 7.15
N GLY A 727 32.33 19.34 8.02
CA GLY A 727 31.83 20.43 8.86
C GLY A 727 31.87 21.82 8.23
N THR A 728 32.71 22.06 7.22
CA THR A 728 32.89 23.39 6.62
C THR A 728 31.98 23.62 5.41
N ARG A 729 31.69 24.89 5.09
CA ARG A 729 30.89 25.23 3.88
C ARG A 729 31.60 24.81 2.59
N VAL A 730 32.91 25.01 2.52
CA VAL A 730 33.74 24.64 1.35
C VAL A 730 33.78 23.13 1.16
N GLY A 731 34.03 22.38 2.23
CA GLY A 731 34.05 20.92 2.16
C GLY A 731 32.67 20.32 1.80
N ARG A 732 31.57 20.88 2.33
CA ARG A 732 30.21 20.52 1.89
C ARG A 732 29.97 20.78 0.39
N ARG A 733 30.50 21.88 -0.16
CA ARG A 733 30.44 22.14 -1.62
C ARG A 733 31.24 21.11 -2.41
N LEU A 734 32.43 20.73 -1.94
CA LEU A 734 33.26 19.68 -2.56
C LEU A 734 32.55 18.31 -2.56
N MET A 735 31.92 17.94 -1.45
CA MET A 735 31.14 16.70 -1.36
C MET A 735 29.96 16.68 -2.35
N ARG A 736 29.27 17.81 -2.52
CA ARG A 736 28.16 17.89 -3.50
C ARG A 736 28.63 17.63 -4.92
N MET A 737 29.85 18.04 -5.28
CA MET A 737 30.43 17.77 -6.62
C MET A 737 30.63 16.27 -6.89
N VAL A 738 30.87 15.46 -5.84
CA VAL A 738 30.95 13.99 -5.96
C VAL A 738 29.61 13.30 -5.68
N GLY A 739 28.53 14.06 -5.48
CA GLY A 739 27.16 13.54 -5.31
C GLY A 739 26.74 13.23 -3.87
N LEU A 740 27.49 13.69 -2.87
CA LEU A 740 27.21 13.47 -1.43
C LEU A 740 26.90 14.78 -0.71
N THR A 741 26.11 14.72 0.36
CA THR A 741 25.77 15.86 1.23
C THR A 741 25.51 15.38 2.66
N SER A 742 25.60 16.31 3.61
CA SER A 742 25.17 16.09 5.01
C SER A 742 25.76 14.84 5.65
N LEU A 743 27.05 14.53 5.39
CA LEU A 743 27.71 13.40 6.02
C LEU A 743 27.94 13.67 7.52
N PRO A 744 27.72 12.67 8.39
CA PRO A 744 27.86 12.84 9.83
C PRO A 744 29.32 13.09 10.22
N ARG A 745 29.54 13.90 11.27
CA ARG A 745 30.88 14.07 11.86
C ARG A 745 31.28 12.83 12.63
N LEU A 746 32.58 12.51 12.59
CA LEU A 746 33.15 11.45 13.42
C LEU A 746 33.31 11.93 14.89
N PRO A 747 32.83 11.14 15.88
CA PRO A 747 32.96 11.45 17.29
C PRO A 747 34.42 11.42 17.75
N GLN A 748 34.72 12.10 18.86
CA GLN A 748 36.06 12.08 19.47
C GLN A 748 36.37 10.72 20.12
N ILE A 749 35.35 10.08 20.71
CA ILE A 749 35.45 8.82 21.44
C ILE A 749 35.53 7.60 20.50
N SER A 750 36.24 6.57 20.94
CA SER A 750 36.45 5.32 20.18
C SER A 750 35.91 4.12 20.92
N LEU A 751 34.90 3.46 20.34
CA LEU A 751 34.29 2.27 20.93
C LEU A 751 35.35 1.23 21.32
N ALA A 752 36.26 0.87 20.41
CA ALA A 752 37.31 -0.11 20.71
C ALA A 752 38.25 0.32 21.87
N LYS A 753 38.58 1.62 22.01
CA LYS A 753 39.47 2.09 23.08
C LYS A 753 38.73 2.18 24.41
N GLU A 754 37.50 2.71 24.40
CA GLU A 754 36.69 2.83 25.62
C GLU A 754 36.23 1.46 26.11
N ALA A 755 35.86 0.54 25.21
CA ALA A 755 35.56 -0.83 25.59
C ALA A 755 36.77 -1.54 26.22
N ALA A 756 37.97 -1.38 25.63
CA ALA A 756 39.20 -1.91 26.23
C ALA A 756 39.50 -1.29 27.59
N ARG A 757 39.31 0.04 27.74
CA ARG A 757 39.45 0.75 29.03
C ARG A 757 38.46 0.23 30.08
N LEU A 758 37.25 -0.11 29.65
CA LEU A 758 36.23 -0.71 30.50
C LEU A 758 36.51 -2.19 30.79
N GLY A 759 37.52 -2.83 30.18
CA GLY A 759 37.81 -4.25 30.33
C GLY A 759 36.82 -5.16 29.59
N VAL A 760 36.24 -4.69 28.47
CA VAL A 760 35.34 -5.47 27.61
C VAL A 760 36.16 -6.17 26.53
N PRO A 761 36.27 -7.51 26.56
CA PRO A 761 37.03 -8.26 25.55
C PRO A 761 36.33 -8.29 24.19
N LEU A 762 37.13 -8.50 23.13
CA LEU A 762 36.62 -8.86 21.81
C LEU A 762 36.24 -10.34 21.79
N ALA A 763 35.10 -10.70 21.20
CA ALA A 763 34.64 -12.06 21.02
C ALA A 763 35.42 -12.77 19.89
N THR A 764 36.63 -13.22 20.19
CA THR A 764 37.42 -14.11 19.32
C THR A 764 37.20 -15.57 19.72
N ALA A 765 37.48 -16.51 18.82
CA ALA A 765 37.39 -17.95 19.13
C ALA A 765 38.13 -18.30 20.43
N GLN A 766 39.36 -17.81 20.59
CA GLN A 766 40.17 -18.01 21.79
C GLN A 766 39.50 -17.48 23.07
N THR A 767 38.92 -16.27 23.03
CA THR A 767 38.27 -15.69 24.22
C THR A 767 36.97 -16.40 24.59
N ILE A 768 36.25 -16.96 23.62
CA ILE A 768 34.98 -17.65 23.85
C ILE A 768 35.22 -19.10 24.29
N GLU A 769 36.18 -19.79 23.69
CA GLU A 769 36.57 -21.14 24.05
C GLU A 769 37.14 -21.21 25.48
N ALA A 770 37.81 -20.15 25.94
CA ALA A 770 38.30 -20.03 27.31
C ALA A 770 37.19 -19.95 28.38
N LEU A 771 35.94 -19.64 27.99
CA LEU A 771 34.81 -19.55 28.91
C LEU A 771 34.21 -20.94 29.17
N SER A 772 33.88 -21.21 30.42
CA SER A 772 33.05 -22.36 30.79
C SER A 772 31.61 -22.20 30.28
N PRO A 773 30.83 -23.30 30.12
CA PRO A 773 29.45 -23.22 29.65
C PRO A 773 28.56 -22.27 30.48
N GLY A 774 28.73 -22.24 31.81
CA GLY A 774 27.97 -21.32 32.68
C GLY A 774 28.39 -19.86 32.55
N GLU A 775 29.64 -19.57 32.17
CA GLU A 775 30.08 -18.22 31.84
C GLU A 775 29.54 -17.75 30.50
N ARG A 776 29.46 -18.65 29.50
CA ARG A 776 28.86 -18.34 28.19
C ARG A 776 27.39 -17.98 28.32
N GLN A 777 26.62 -18.72 29.13
CA GLN A 777 25.21 -18.41 29.42
C GLN A 777 24.99 -17.06 30.13
N ARG A 778 26.02 -16.53 30.80
CA ARG A 778 25.99 -15.21 31.45
C ARG A 778 26.69 -14.13 30.61
N SER A 779 27.01 -14.42 29.36
CA SER A 779 27.71 -13.51 28.47
C SER A 779 26.83 -13.04 27.32
N VAL A 780 27.06 -11.83 26.86
CA VAL A 780 26.35 -11.24 25.71
C VAL A 780 27.36 -10.59 24.77
N VAL A 781 27.25 -10.89 23.48
CA VAL A 781 28.10 -10.29 22.44
C VAL A 781 27.32 -9.20 21.72
N PHE A 782 27.78 -7.96 21.83
CA PHE A 782 27.24 -6.85 21.06
C PHE A 782 27.88 -6.80 19.67
N VAL A 783 27.06 -7.05 18.65
CA VAL A 783 27.40 -7.00 17.23
C VAL A 783 27.20 -5.56 16.73
N ALA A 784 28.13 -4.68 17.12
CA ALA A 784 28.11 -3.29 16.66
C ALA A 784 28.47 -3.23 15.17
N ASP A 785 27.53 -2.75 14.34
CA ASP A 785 27.80 -2.54 12.92
C ASP A 785 28.81 -1.40 12.71
N SER A 786 29.40 -1.34 11.51
CA SER A 786 30.43 -0.36 11.17
C SER A 786 30.00 1.09 11.38
N PHE A 787 28.71 1.43 11.23
CA PHE A 787 28.21 2.79 11.43
C PHE A 787 28.04 3.09 12.91
N THR A 788 27.37 2.21 13.67
CA THR A 788 27.24 2.39 15.13
C THR A 788 28.62 2.47 15.80
N ALA A 789 29.56 1.58 15.45
CA ALA A 789 30.90 1.55 16.04
C ALA A 789 31.73 2.83 15.78
N HIS A 790 31.50 3.52 14.66
CA HIS A 790 32.30 4.66 14.24
C HIS A 790 31.60 6.02 14.43
N PHE A 791 30.28 6.09 14.27
CA PHE A 791 29.52 7.33 14.34
C PHE A 791 28.63 7.46 15.58
N ASP A 792 28.23 6.35 16.20
CA ASP A 792 27.37 6.35 17.40
C ASP A 792 27.87 5.39 18.51
N PRO A 793 29.15 5.51 18.90
CA PRO A 793 29.76 4.61 19.89
C PRO A 793 29.11 4.70 21.28
N ASP A 794 28.43 5.82 21.58
CA ASP A 794 27.74 6.02 22.86
C ASP A 794 26.63 4.99 23.09
N VAL A 795 25.90 4.59 22.03
CA VAL A 795 24.85 3.57 22.13
C VAL A 795 25.43 2.20 22.49
N ALA A 796 26.56 1.83 21.87
CA ALA A 796 27.25 0.58 22.19
C ALA A 796 27.81 0.56 23.61
N LEU A 797 28.35 1.70 24.08
CA LEU A 797 28.82 1.84 25.46
C LEU A 797 27.68 1.78 26.48
N ALA A 798 26.52 2.37 26.17
CA ALA A 798 25.32 2.25 27.00
C ALA A 798 24.82 0.81 27.06
N ALA A 799 24.83 0.07 25.95
CA ALA A 799 24.48 -1.35 25.93
C ALA A 799 25.42 -2.21 26.81
N ILE A 800 26.73 -1.95 26.74
CA ILE A 800 27.75 -2.57 27.62
C ILE A 800 27.48 -2.25 29.09
N ALA A 801 27.20 -0.99 29.42
CA ALA A 801 26.91 -0.56 30.78
C ALA A 801 25.63 -1.23 31.32
N LEU A 802 24.61 -1.33 30.48
CA LEU A 802 23.36 -2.00 30.80
C LEU A 802 23.56 -3.49 31.03
N ALA A 803 24.29 -4.20 30.17
CA ALA A 803 24.60 -5.62 30.37
C ALA A 803 25.26 -5.89 31.73
N ARG A 804 26.23 -5.06 32.14
CA ARG A 804 26.88 -5.17 33.46
C ARG A 804 25.91 -4.99 34.61
N LYS A 805 24.97 -4.03 34.49
CA LYS A 805 23.93 -3.80 35.50
C LYS A 805 22.96 -4.98 35.61
N LEU A 806 22.70 -5.67 34.50
CA LEU A 806 21.91 -6.91 34.47
C LEU A 806 22.70 -8.14 34.94
N GLY A 807 23.93 -7.97 35.44
CA GLY A 807 24.79 -9.07 35.90
C GLY A 807 25.28 -9.97 34.77
N LEU A 808 25.41 -9.44 33.55
CA LEU A 808 25.94 -10.14 32.38
C LEU A 808 27.34 -9.64 32.04
N SER A 809 28.16 -10.52 31.47
CA SER A 809 29.50 -10.22 30.97
C SER A 809 29.41 -9.75 29.51
N PRO A 810 29.62 -8.46 29.21
CA PRO A 810 29.58 -7.96 27.84
C PRO A 810 30.86 -8.33 27.08
N PHE A 811 30.69 -8.66 25.81
CA PHE A 811 31.74 -8.81 24.80
C PHE A 811 31.40 -7.92 23.61
N LEU A 812 32.43 -7.49 22.87
CA LEU A 812 32.24 -6.84 21.58
C LEU A 812 32.58 -7.81 20.45
N ALA A 813 31.72 -7.88 19.43
CA ALA A 813 32.07 -8.58 18.21
C ALA A 813 33.30 -7.95 17.55
N ALA A 814 34.11 -8.77 16.88
CA ALA A 814 35.15 -8.28 16.00
C ALA A 814 34.54 -7.45 14.86
N SER A 815 35.29 -6.49 14.33
CA SER A 815 34.80 -5.66 13.23
C SER A 815 34.64 -6.50 11.95
N HIS A 816 33.41 -6.60 11.46
CA HIS A 816 33.07 -7.28 10.22
C HIS A 816 32.26 -6.37 9.28
N ILE A 817 32.27 -6.72 7.99
CA ILE A 817 31.48 -6.02 6.97
C ILE A 817 30.08 -6.63 6.97
N ASN A 818 29.08 -5.83 7.32
CA ASN A 818 27.67 -6.22 7.19
C ASN A 818 27.23 -6.22 5.72
N GLY A 819 27.84 -5.37 4.88
CA GLY A 819 27.67 -5.43 3.43
C GLY A 819 26.33 -4.89 2.93
N LYS A 820 25.52 -4.27 3.80
CA LYS A 820 24.27 -3.60 3.39
C LYS A 820 24.51 -2.57 2.29
N ALA A 821 25.59 -1.78 2.39
CA ALA A 821 25.95 -0.81 1.35
C ALA A 821 26.28 -1.50 0.00
N LEU A 822 26.95 -2.66 0.05
CA LEU A 822 27.24 -3.46 -1.15
C LEU A 822 25.94 -3.97 -1.79
N HIS A 823 25.04 -4.54 -0.98
CA HIS A 823 23.77 -5.07 -1.46
C HIS A 823 22.89 -3.97 -2.07
N VAL A 824 22.68 -2.85 -1.36
CA VAL A 824 21.83 -1.75 -1.81
C VAL A 824 22.36 -1.10 -3.10
N HIS A 825 23.67 -1.06 -3.34
CA HIS A 825 24.22 -0.54 -4.60
C HIS A 825 24.41 -1.60 -5.70
N GLY A 826 23.96 -2.84 -5.49
CA GLY A 826 24.03 -3.91 -6.49
C GLY A 826 25.44 -4.46 -6.72
N TYR A 827 26.31 -4.45 -5.70
CA TYR A 827 27.60 -5.15 -5.70
C TYR A 827 27.43 -6.58 -5.18
N LEU A 828 26.52 -7.35 -5.77
CA LEU A 828 26.05 -8.62 -5.20
C LEU A 828 27.14 -9.68 -5.07
N GLY A 829 28.09 -9.76 -6.01
CA GLY A 829 29.25 -10.66 -5.88
C GLY A 829 30.15 -10.33 -4.69
N ARG A 830 30.40 -9.04 -4.43
CA ARG A 830 31.19 -8.60 -3.25
C ARG A 830 30.41 -8.77 -1.95
N PHE A 831 29.10 -8.54 -2.00
CA PHE A 831 28.21 -8.78 -0.88
C PHE A 831 28.22 -10.26 -0.48
N ALA A 832 28.07 -11.19 -1.42
CA ALA A 832 28.07 -12.62 -1.14
C ALA A 832 29.35 -13.07 -0.39
N ALA A 833 30.53 -12.66 -0.87
CA ALA A 833 31.80 -12.97 -0.22
C ALA A 833 31.90 -12.36 1.20
N ALA A 834 31.46 -11.11 1.39
CA ALA A 834 31.44 -10.47 2.72
C ALA A 834 30.42 -11.13 3.67
N ALA A 835 29.29 -11.57 3.13
CA ALA A 835 28.23 -12.25 3.86
C ALA A 835 28.68 -13.62 4.34
N GLU A 836 29.32 -14.44 3.50
CA GLU A 836 29.88 -15.75 3.89
C GLU A 836 30.91 -15.63 5.03
N LEU A 837 31.85 -14.68 4.92
CA LEU A 837 32.86 -14.46 5.96
C LEU A 837 32.25 -14.04 7.30
N THR A 838 31.30 -13.10 7.26
CA THR A 838 30.63 -12.60 8.47
C THR A 838 29.68 -13.64 9.05
N ALA A 839 28.97 -14.37 8.21
CA ALA A 839 28.08 -15.45 8.63
C ALA A 839 28.86 -16.55 9.33
N GLY A 840 29.98 -17.01 8.76
CA GLY A 840 30.83 -18.02 9.39
C GLY A 840 31.38 -17.57 10.76
N TYR A 841 31.68 -16.28 10.94
CA TYR A 841 32.09 -15.75 12.24
C TYR A 841 30.94 -15.74 13.25
N LEU A 842 29.77 -15.19 12.89
CA LEU A 842 28.62 -15.13 13.78
C LEU A 842 28.09 -16.52 14.12
N GLN A 843 28.09 -17.45 13.16
CA GLN A 843 27.67 -18.84 13.37
C GLN A 843 28.54 -19.52 14.42
N ARG A 844 29.87 -19.33 14.38
CA ARG A 844 30.75 -19.91 15.41
C ARG A 844 30.49 -19.37 16.81
N LEU A 845 30.09 -18.11 16.94
CA LEU A 845 29.74 -17.55 18.25
C LEU A 845 28.41 -18.13 18.77
N ASP A 846 27.43 -18.26 17.89
CA ASP A 846 26.13 -18.88 18.18
C ASP A 846 26.27 -20.36 18.54
N ASP A 847 27.08 -21.13 17.79
CA ASP A 847 27.41 -22.53 18.05
C ASP A 847 28.10 -22.71 19.41
N ALA A 848 28.84 -21.71 19.87
CA ALA A 848 29.46 -21.69 21.20
C ALA A 848 28.47 -21.38 22.34
N GLY A 849 27.19 -21.09 22.02
CA GLY A 849 26.13 -20.75 22.96
C GLY A 849 26.11 -19.28 23.37
N MET A 850 26.73 -18.38 22.60
CA MET A 850 26.76 -16.95 22.91
C MET A 850 25.52 -16.23 22.40
N VAL A 851 24.93 -15.37 23.23
CA VAL A 851 23.82 -14.50 22.81
C VAL A 851 24.36 -13.34 21.98
N LEU A 852 23.85 -13.17 20.76
CA LEU A 852 24.24 -12.11 19.83
C LEU A 852 23.19 -10.99 19.81
N VAL A 853 23.62 -9.73 20.03
CA VAL A 853 22.72 -8.56 20.05
C VAL A 853 23.23 -7.48 19.11
N GLY A 854 22.44 -7.13 18.11
CA GLY A 854 22.69 -5.98 17.23
C GLY A 854 22.15 -4.68 17.84
N LEU A 855 22.68 -3.54 17.38
CA LEU A 855 22.35 -2.23 17.95
C LEU A 855 21.47 -1.37 17.03
N ASP A 856 21.77 -1.34 15.73
CA ASP A 856 20.93 -0.66 14.74
C ASP A 856 19.93 -1.63 14.08
N PRO A 857 18.62 -1.31 14.07
CA PRO A 857 17.61 -2.22 13.54
C PRO A 857 17.79 -2.55 12.06
N SER A 858 18.19 -1.59 11.21
CA SER A 858 18.36 -1.82 9.77
C SER A 858 19.52 -2.77 9.50
N MET A 859 20.64 -2.60 10.21
CA MET A 859 21.82 -3.44 10.07
C MET A 859 21.59 -4.84 10.63
N THR A 860 20.92 -4.93 11.79
CA THR A 860 20.59 -6.21 12.44
C THR A 860 19.64 -7.06 11.59
N LEU A 861 18.58 -6.45 11.07
CA LEU A 861 17.61 -7.15 10.22
C LEU A 861 18.16 -7.51 8.83
N ALA A 862 19.32 -6.96 8.43
CA ALA A 862 20.02 -7.43 7.24
C ALA A 862 20.50 -8.88 7.41
N PHE A 863 20.95 -9.28 8.60
CA PHE A 863 21.34 -10.67 8.90
C PHE A 863 20.17 -11.65 8.82
N ARG A 864 18.95 -11.21 9.11
CA ARG A 864 17.76 -12.08 9.00
C ARG A 864 17.27 -12.23 7.57
N SER A 865 17.51 -11.22 6.73
CA SER A 865 16.86 -11.11 5.43
C SER A 865 17.79 -11.31 4.25
N GLU A 866 18.95 -10.65 4.22
CA GLU A 866 19.90 -10.74 3.09
C GLU A 866 20.88 -11.90 3.23
N TYR A 867 21.10 -12.40 4.46
CA TYR A 867 21.98 -13.54 4.76
C TYR A 867 21.21 -14.87 4.77
N LYS A 868 19.94 -14.87 4.34
CA LYS A 868 19.12 -16.08 4.27
C LYS A 868 19.83 -17.14 3.41
N GLY A 869 20.06 -18.31 3.98
CA GLY A 869 20.77 -19.42 3.34
C GLY A 869 22.28 -19.51 3.63
N VAL A 870 22.89 -18.46 4.22
CA VAL A 870 24.31 -18.50 4.64
C VAL A 870 24.50 -18.34 6.16
N LEU A 871 23.52 -17.78 6.87
CA LEU A 871 23.54 -17.63 8.32
C LEU A 871 22.28 -18.26 8.93
N GLN A 872 22.46 -19.12 9.93
CA GLN A 872 21.37 -19.69 10.74
C GLN A 872 21.27 -19.01 12.11
N ALA A 873 22.41 -18.53 12.65
CA ALA A 873 22.46 -17.81 13.91
C ALA A 873 21.50 -16.62 13.97
N THR A 874 20.90 -16.41 15.15
CA THR A 874 19.96 -15.31 15.37
C THR A 874 20.65 -14.16 16.08
N VAL A 875 20.83 -13.04 15.37
CA VAL A 875 21.23 -11.77 15.99
C VAL A 875 19.97 -11.05 16.47
N LEU A 876 19.83 -10.91 17.79
CA LEU A 876 18.69 -10.27 18.45
C LEU A 876 18.72 -8.76 18.28
N LEU A 877 17.55 -8.15 18.20
CA LEU A 877 17.34 -6.71 18.34
C LEU A 877 17.42 -6.31 19.82
N PRO A 878 17.71 -5.04 20.13
CA PRO A 878 17.79 -4.53 21.50
C PRO A 878 16.63 -4.95 22.41
N GLN A 879 15.39 -4.75 21.96
CA GLN A 879 14.20 -5.05 22.76
C GLN A 879 13.89 -6.53 22.89
N GLU A 880 14.29 -7.36 21.92
CA GLU A 880 14.14 -8.82 22.04
C GLU A 880 15.06 -9.35 23.14
N TRP A 881 16.31 -8.87 23.16
CA TRP A 881 17.27 -9.20 24.21
C TRP A 881 16.82 -8.71 25.59
N LEU A 882 16.32 -7.47 25.70
CA LEU A 882 15.79 -6.95 26.98
C LEU A 882 14.56 -7.72 27.44
N THR A 883 13.65 -8.09 26.52
CA THR A 883 12.47 -8.90 26.85
C THR A 883 12.87 -10.27 27.40
N ALA A 884 13.96 -10.86 26.89
CA ALA A 884 14.51 -12.11 27.42
C ALA A 884 15.21 -11.96 28.78
N ASN A 885 15.40 -10.73 29.28
CA ASN A 885 16.10 -10.40 30.51
C ASN A 885 15.27 -9.51 31.46
N LEU A 886 13.93 -9.54 31.35
CA LEU A 886 13.03 -8.72 32.19
C LEU A 886 13.22 -8.98 33.69
N ASP A 887 13.46 -10.23 34.09
CA ASP A 887 13.67 -10.59 35.51
C ASP A 887 14.91 -9.91 36.11
N ARG A 888 15.86 -9.50 35.26
CA ARG A 888 17.08 -8.77 35.65
C ARG A 888 16.89 -7.26 35.60
N LEU A 889 15.84 -6.78 34.94
CA LEU A 889 15.45 -5.37 34.87
C LEU A 889 14.64 -5.01 36.13
N ALA A 890 15.33 -4.89 37.28
CA ALA A 890 14.71 -4.40 38.51
C ALA A 890 15.20 -2.98 38.82
N ALA A 891 14.37 -1.96 38.54
CA ALA A 891 14.60 -0.59 38.97
C ALA A 891 13.69 -0.24 40.15
N SER A 892 14.20 0.59 41.08
CA SER A 892 13.38 1.15 42.17
C SER A 892 12.42 2.21 41.58
N PRO A 893 11.13 2.22 41.93
CA PRO A 893 10.08 3.05 41.30
C PRO A 893 10.16 4.56 41.58
N SER A 894 11.30 5.09 42.02
CA SER A 894 11.44 6.48 42.48
C SER A 894 11.75 7.52 41.39
N VAL A 895 11.69 7.16 40.11
CA VAL A 895 12.30 7.92 39.00
C VAL A 895 11.36 7.79 37.79
N VAL A 896 10.52 8.72 37.32
CA VAL A 896 10.52 10.19 37.22
C VAL A 896 9.04 10.63 37.20
N LYS A 897 8.52 11.32 38.23
CA LYS A 897 7.14 11.85 38.17
C LYS A 897 7.12 13.08 37.25
N GLY A 898 6.35 13.02 36.16
CA GLY A 898 6.01 14.18 35.32
C GLY A 898 6.53 14.18 33.88
N SER A 899 7.46 13.27 33.51
CA SER A 899 7.97 13.15 32.13
C SER A 899 7.17 12.14 31.31
N LYS A 900 6.89 12.48 30.04
CA LYS A 900 6.32 11.53 29.07
C LYS A 900 7.45 10.91 28.25
N PHE A 901 7.46 9.59 28.13
CA PHE A 901 8.42 8.85 27.31
C PHE A 901 7.76 8.53 25.97
N ARG A 902 8.38 8.98 24.87
CA ARG A 902 7.87 8.74 23.52
C ARG A 902 8.92 8.10 22.63
N LEU A 903 8.56 6.99 21.99
CA LEU A 903 9.43 6.23 21.10
C LEU A 903 9.10 6.47 19.62
N LEU A 904 10.10 6.92 18.87
CA LEU A 904 10.10 6.97 17.40
C LEU A 904 10.82 5.72 16.87
N ALA A 905 10.05 4.66 16.67
CA ALA A 905 10.54 3.37 16.18
C ALA A 905 11.09 3.46 14.75
N HIS A 906 12.16 2.73 14.46
CA HIS A 906 12.79 2.69 13.15
C HIS A 906 11.87 2.00 12.13
N CYS A 907 11.70 2.60 10.95
CA CYS A 907 10.74 2.10 9.95
C CYS A 907 10.93 0.60 9.58
N THR A 908 12.17 0.13 9.42
CA THR A 908 12.46 -1.29 9.12
C THR A 908 12.13 -2.22 10.28
N GLU A 909 12.26 -1.75 11.52
CA GLU A 909 11.93 -2.55 12.71
C GLU A 909 10.41 -2.71 12.82
N ARG A 910 9.66 -1.61 12.64
CA ARG A 910 8.20 -1.62 12.72
C ARG A 910 7.57 -2.51 11.66
N THR A 911 8.16 -2.62 10.47
CA THR A 911 7.58 -3.42 9.37
C THR A 911 8.06 -4.86 9.30
N ASN A 912 9.28 -5.16 9.78
CA ASN A 912 9.89 -6.48 9.61
C ASN A 912 10.14 -7.21 10.95
N ALA A 913 9.93 -6.56 12.09
CA ALA A 913 9.90 -7.16 13.42
C ALA A 913 8.61 -6.73 14.13
N PRO A 914 7.46 -7.36 13.80
CA PRO A 914 6.13 -6.96 14.27
C PRO A 914 5.98 -6.74 15.77
N ALA A 915 6.57 -7.63 16.55
CA ALA A 915 6.50 -7.61 18.01
C ALA A 915 7.34 -6.48 18.63
N SER A 916 8.17 -5.78 17.85
CA SER A 916 9.16 -4.81 18.34
C SER A 916 8.53 -3.72 19.21
N VAL A 917 7.42 -3.13 18.76
CA VAL A 917 6.74 -2.05 19.51
C VAL A 917 6.22 -2.56 20.85
N ALA A 918 5.51 -3.70 20.85
CA ALA A 918 4.99 -4.32 22.08
C ALA A 918 6.11 -4.76 23.03
N GLN A 919 7.22 -5.25 22.49
CA GLN A 919 8.43 -5.59 23.27
C GLN A 919 9.02 -4.35 23.94
N TRP A 920 9.13 -3.22 23.23
CA TRP A 920 9.56 -1.97 23.85
C TRP A 920 8.62 -1.52 24.96
N GLN A 921 7.31 -1.56 24.75
CA GLN A 921 6.33 -1.21 25.78
C GLN A 921 6.48 -2.10 27.01
N LYS A 922 6.58 -3.42 26.83
CA LYS A 922 6.78 -4.39 27.92
C LYS A 922 8.07 -4.13 28.72
N VAL A 923 9.15 -3.75 28.04
CA VAL A 923 10.44 -3.40 28.68
C VAL A 923 10.33 -2.13 29.52
N PHE A 924 9.62 -1.10 29.05
CA PHE A 924 9.42 0.12 29.83
C PHE A 924 8.40 -0.06 30.95
N GLU A 925 7.37 -0.88 30.73
CA GLU A 925 6.39 -1.26 31.74
C GLU A 925 7.05 -1.98 32.93
N SER A 926 8.04 -2.86 32.69
CA SER A 926 8.80 -3.49 33.79
C SER A 926 9.65 -2.51 34.59
N LEU A 927 9.89 -1.30 34.06
CA LEU A 927 10.55 -0.19 34.75
C LEU A 927 9.54 0.78 35.39
N GLY A 928 8.24 0.49 35.32
CA GLY A 928 7.16 1.35 35.83
C GLY A 928 6.87 2.57 34.96
N ILE A 929 7.24 2.53 33.67
CA ILE A 929 7.09 3.65 32.74
C ILE A 929 6.06 3.30 31.66
N ASP A 930 5.06 4.17 31.50
CA ASP A 930 4.15 4.13 30.36
C ASP A 930 4.85 4.71 29.12
N LEU A 931 5.10 3.86 28.11
CA LEU A 931 5.79 4.25 26.89
C LEU A 931 4.78 4.56 25.78
N GLN A 932 4.76 5.82 25.37
CA GLN A 932 4.01 6.26 24.20
C GLN A 932 4.80 5.96 22.92
N VAL A 933 4.13 5.50 21.87
CA VAL A 933 4.77 5.19 20.59
C VAL A 933 4.29 6.19 19.55
N ALA A 934 5.23 6.95 18.98
CA ALA A 934 4.92 7.94 17.97
C ALA A 934 4.53 7.26 16.65
N GLN A 935 3.46 7.75 16.01
CA GLN A 935 3.04 7.27 14.70
C GLN A 935 3.83 8.02 13.61
N THR A 936 5.04 7.57 13.34
CA THR A 936 5.94 8.24 12.36
C THR A 936 6.21 7.40 11.13
N GLY A 937 6.34 8.04 9.97
CA GLY A 937 6.82 7.40 8.75
C GLY A 937 8.35 7.20 8.78
N CYS A 938 8.94 7.08 7.59
CA CYS A 938 10.41 7.05 7.46
C CYS A 938 10.99 8.47 7.69
N CYS A 939 12.08 8.59 8.44
CA CYS A 939 12.81 9.85 8.65
C CYS A 939 13.46 10.43 7.38
N GLY A 940 13.44 9.69 6.27
CA GLY A 940 14.03 10.11 4.99
C GLY A 940 15.50 9.74 4.79
N MET A 941 16.17 9.09 5.76
CA MET A 941 17.61 8.78 5.64
C MET A 941 17.94 7.41 5.05
N ALA A 942 17.26 6.36 5.52
CA ALA A 942 17.44 4.94 5.18
C ALA A 942 18.76 4.60 4.45
N GLY A 943 19.80 4.28 5.23
CA GLY A 943 21.15 4.07 4.70
C GLY A 943 21.79 5.38 4.23
N THR A 944 22.29 5.40 3.00
CA THR A 944 22.93 6.59 2.41
C THR A 944 21.96 7.51 1.69
N PHE A 945 20.66 7.18 1.61
CA PHE A 945 19.70 7.86 0.74
C PHE A 945 19.66 9.37 1.00
N GLY A 946 19.48 9.80 2.25
CA GLY A 946 19.43 11.23 2.59
C GLY A 946 20.79 11.95 2.55
N HIS A 947 21.88 11.18 2.41
CA HIS A 947 23.22 11.70 2.19
C HIS A 947 23.57 11.85 0.70
N GLU A 948 22.71 11.41 -0.22
CA GLU A 948 22.91 11.64 -1.65
C GLU A 948 22.35 13.01 -2.04
N ALA A 949 23.17 13.84 -2.70
CA ALA A 949 22.78 15.20 -3.06
C ALA A 949 21.48 15.26 -3.90
N ARG A 950 21.27 14.27 -4.77
CA ARG A 950 20.06 14.13 -5.60
C ARG A 950 18.78 13.83 -4.83
N ASN A 951 18.89 13.19 -3.66
CA ASN A 951 17.77 12.68 -2.89
C ASN A 951 17.46 13.56 -1.66
N ARG A 952 18.32 14.54 -1.37
CA ARG A 952 18.21 15.36 -0.15
C ARG A 952 16.86 16.05 -0.01
N LEU A 953 16.32 16.62 -1.10
CA LEU A 953 15.00 17.25 -1.06
C LEU A 953 13.87 16.28 -0.70
N ILE A 954 13.91 15.05 -1.24
CA ILE A 954 12.95 13.99 -0.89
C ILE A 954 13.13 13.58 0.58
N SER A 955 14.37 13.46 1.05
CA SER A 955 14.71 13.14 2.43
C SER A 955 14.16 14.16 3.43
N GLU A 956 14.36 15.46 3.17
CA GLU A 956 13.85 16.55 4.00
C GLU A 956 12.33 16.63 3.97
N ARG A 957 11.70 16.43 2.80
CA ARG A 957 10.24 16.37 2.71
C ARG A 957 9.67 15.22 3.54
N LEU A 958 10.27 14.03 3.48
CA LEU A 958 9.84 12.89 4.29
C LEU A 958 9.93 13.16 5.79
N TYR A 959 11.01 13.82 6.21
CA TYR A 959 11.18 14.24 7.59
C TYR A 959 10.08 15.23 8.02
N ALA A 960 9.83 16.25 7.20
CA ALA A 960 8.80 17.27 7.47
C ALA A 960 7.38 16.68 7.55
N MET A 961 7.07 15.64 6.78
CA MET A 961 5.74 15.03 6.72
C MET A 961 5.34 14.28 8.01
N SER A 962 6.29 13.64 8.69
CA SER A 962 5.94 12.70 9.78
C SER A 962 6.83 12.72 11.01
N TRP A 963 8.05 13.26 10.93
CA TRP A 963 8.95 13.34 12.09
C TRP A 963 8.89 14.74 12.72
N LYS A 964 9.00 15.80 11.92
CA LYS A 964 8.99 17.18 12.42
C LYS A 964 7.78 17.50 13.32
N PRO A 965 6.53 17.09 12.99
CA PRO A 965 5.38 17.36 13.86
C PRO A 965 5.49 16.73 15.26
N GLU A 966 6.08 15.54 15.37
CA GLU A 966 6.28 14.86 16.67
C GLU A 966 7.34 15.57 17.52
N LEU A 967 8.38 16.11 16.89
CA LEU A 967 9.40 16.90 17.59
C LEU A 967 8.85 18.25 18.03
N ASP A 968 8.09 18.93 17.17
CA ASP A 968 7.48 20.23 17.49
C ASP A 968 6.42 20.12 18.59
N ALA A 969 5.73 18.99 18.68
CA ALA A 969 4.72 18.72 19.70
C ALA A 969 5.29 18.31 21.06
N ALA A 970 6.59 18.01 21.16
CA ALA A 970 7.20 17.54 22.40
C ALA A 970 7.59 18.72 23.32
N GLY A 971 7.14 18.65 24.58
CA GLY A 971 7.50 19.64 25.59
C GLY A 971 8.93 19.46 26.12
N ASP A 972 9.45 20.46 26.84
CA ASP A 972 10.82 20.44 27.39
C ASP A 972 11.08 19.29 28.38
N ALA A 973 10.03 18.76 29.02
CA ALA A 973 10.09 17.65 29.97
C ALA A 973 9.87 16.26 29.32
N ASP A 974 9.52 16.21 28.02
CA ASP A 974 9.27 14.98 27.30
C ASP A 974 10.58 14.34 26.84
N ILE A 975 10.68 13.02 27.01
CA ILE A 975 11.85 12.23 26.60
C ILE A 975 11.53 11.53 25.28
N LEU A 976 11.97 12.13 24.18
CA LEU A 976 11.89 11.55 22.84
C LEU A 976 13.06 10.60 22.60
N MET A 977 12.77 9.37 22.19
CA MET A 977 13.77 8.35 21.88
C MET A 977 13.62 7.86 20.45
N ALA A 978 14.73 7.46 19.82
CA ALA A 978 14.68 6.76 18.54
C ALA A 978 15.66 5.58 18.49
N THR A 979 15.21 4.46 17.93
CA THR A 979 15.99 3.22 17.84
C THR A 979 17.04 3.24 16.72
N GLY A 980 16.76 3.91 15.60
CA GLY A 980 17.67 3.94 14.44
C GLY A 980 18.72 5.04 14.45
N TYR A 981 19.99 4.69 14.18
CA TYR A 981 21.09 5.67 14.10
C TYR A 981 20.84 6.73 13.02
N SER A 982 20.42 6.28 11.83
CA SER A 982 20.14 7.19 10.71
C SER A 982 19.03 8.19 11.03
N CYS A 983 18.03 7.78 11.84
CA CYS A 983 16.96 8.68 12.28
C CYS A 983 17.48 9.75 13.25
N ARG A 984 18.24 9.34 14.27
CA ARG A 984 18.88 10.27 15.22
C ARG A 984 19.81 11.26 14.51
N SER A 985 20.56 10.78 13.52
CA SER A 985 21.43 11.59 12.68
C SER A 985 20.67 12.65 11.88
N GLN A 986 19.48 12.32 11.36
CA GLN A 986 18.64 13.29 10.63
C GLN A 986 18.12 14.40 11.54
N VAL A 987 17.63 14.05 12.73
CA VAL A 987 17.18 15.03 13.73
C VAL A 987 18.30 16.01 14.05
N LYS A 988 19.52 15.49 14.26
CA LYS A 988 20.70 16.31 14.48
C LYS A 988 21.06 17.20 13.30
N GLU A 989 20.90 16.72 12.06
CA GLU A 989 21.25 17.51 10.87
C GLU A 989 20.20 18.59 10.55
N ILE A 990 18.93 18.35 10.82
CA ILE A 990 17.82 19.27 10.48
C ILE A 990 17.48 20.22 11.63
N ASP A 991 17.35 19.71 12.85
CA ASP A 991 16.88 20.47 14.02
C ASP A 991 18.01 20.82 15.00
N ASP A 992 19.25 20.40 14.73
CA ASP A 992 20.42 20.54 15.63
C ASP A 992 20.20 19.94 17.03
N ASP A 993 19.28 18.97 17.13
CA ASP A 993 18.90 18.32 18.38
C ASP A 993 19.44 16.88 18.47
N ARG A 994 19.55 16.34 19.69
CA ARG A 994 20.01 14.98 19.96
C ARG A 994 18.98 14.22 20.77
N ILE A 995 18.32 13.28 20.11
CA ILE A 995 17.43 12.33 20.77
C ILE A 995 18.18 11.03 21.14
N PRO A 996 18.07 10.53 22.39
CA PRO A 996 18.76 9.32 22.82
C PRO A 996 18.18 8.03 22.22
N HIS A 997 18.99 6.98 22.26
CA HIS A 997 18.54 5.60 22.06
C HIS A 997 17.91 5.05 23.36
N PRO A 998 16.89 4.17 23.30
CA PRO A 998 16.30 3.58 24.51
C PRO A 998 17.29 2.93 25.49
N PHE A 999 18.34 2.24 25.00
CA PHE A 999 19.40 1.73 25.88
C PHE A 999 20.08 2.79 26.74
N GLN A 1000 20.28 4.00 26.22
CA GLN A 1000 20.90 5.10 26.99
C GLN A 1000 19.98 5.51 28.14
N VAL A 1001 18.70 5.71 27.83
CA VAL A 1001 17.67 6.09 28.81
C VAL A 1001 17.51 5.02 29.88
N ILE A 1002 17.40 3.74 29.50
CA ILE A 1002 17.29 2.63 30.45
C ILE A 1002 18.54 2.53 31.35
N ALA A 1003 19.74 2.67 30.78
CA ALA A 1003 20.98 2.64 31.56
C ALA A 1003 21.08 3.79 32.57
N GLU A 1004 20.57 4.97 32.23
CA GLU A 1004 20.49 6.14 33.12
C GLU A 1004 19.49 5.93 34.24
N ILE A 1005 18.27 5.45 33.93
CA ILE A 1005 17.23 5.12 34.92
C ILE A 1005 17.78 4.12 35.95
N MET A 1006 18.45 3.07 35.49
CA MET A 1006 19.08 2.07 36.36
C MET A 1006 20.31 2.59 37.12
N SER A 1007 20.77 3.82 36.88
CA SER A 1007 21.90 4.44 37.59
C SER A 1007 21.47 5.42 38.68
N GLN A 1008 20.17 5.71 38.85
CA GLN A 1008 19.63 6.75 39.76
C GLN A 1008 20.22 8.16 39.55
N LYS A 1009 20.90 8.41 38.42
CA LYS A 1009 21.35 9.75 38.01
C LYS A 1009 20.28 10.35 37.11
N VAL A 1010 19.27 10.97 37.69
CA VAL A 1010 18.23 11.68 36.92
C VAL A 1010 18.70 13.10 36.69
N ASP A 1011 19.47 13.30 35.62
CA ASP A 1011 19.60 14.60 34.98
C ASP A 1011 19.35 14.40 33.47
N ILE A 1012 18.14 13.92 33.16
CA ILE A 1012 17.62 13.70 31.79
C ILE A 1012 16.87 14.96 31.30
N GLN A 1013 17.12 16.13 31.91
CA GLN A 1013 16.74 17.37 31.24
C GLN A 1013 17.56 17.53 29.98
N ARG A 1014 17.09 18.36 29.03
CA ARG A 1014 17.83 18.90 27.87
C ARG A 1014 19.09 19.65 28.32
N SER A 1015 19.95 18.98 29.07
CA SER A 1015 21.26 19.45 29.41
C SER A 1015 21.96 19.57 28.07
N HIS A 1016 22.45 20.77 27.81
CA HIS A 1016 23.69 20.92 27.10
C HIS A 1016 24.61 19.81 27.59
N ILE A 1017 24.67 18.70 26.84
CA ILE A 1017 25.72 17.72 27.00
C ILE A 1017 26.96 18.49 26.57
N GLY A 1018 27.57 19.15 27.56
CA GLY A 1018 28.82 19.87 27.47
C GLY A 1018 29.94 18.87 27.26
N PHE A 1019 29.94 18.19 26.12
CA PHE A 1019 31.15 17.71 25.51
C PHE A 1019 31.68 18.87 24.69
N ARG A 1020 32.75 19.48 25.18
CA ARG A 1020 33.50 20.56 24.52
C ARG A 1020 33.61 20.26 23.02
N SER A 1021 33.16 21.24 22.23
CA SER A 1021 33.23 21.39 20.77
C SER A 1021 34.30 20.58 20.05
#